data_AF-A0A1V4AAK8-F1
#
_entry.id   AF-A0A1V4AAK8-F1
#
_cell.length_a   1.000
_cell.length_b   1.000
_cell.length_c   1.000
_cell.angle_alpha   90.00
_cell.angle_beta   90.00
_cell.angle_gamma   90.00
#
_symmetry.space_group_name_H-M   'P 1'
#
loop_
_entity.id
_entity.type
_entity.pdbx_description
1 polymer ?
#
loop_
_entity_poly.entity_id
_entity_poly.type
_entity_poly.pdbx_seq_one_letter_code
_entity_poly.pdbx_strand_id
1 'polypeptide(L)'
;MTGFNRRDFIRVAGVGAAALALPPVAAVGEASAGVVRPTALRGAVNGSGTWQVSATVLGWTFGGSVGSAATGITTRSGSDAVGAYTETTFTFQAGAREGGIRVYDGASCVVFTDTYVKSGANSGPFPTFSQYPKLARQLSHRDCFGRFQFNSFTSAADSPWVFFDDSGNTFLLSAASHFQDARTTQASNGSIAVGVLGSISTLPAGYTRRTILSVKAGIGAAHRAWGAALTRLAGKTPPANDSGVILNTLGYWTDNGADYYYKFDAAKGYTGTLLAVRDEWASQKIPMGYMQLDSWWYPKGPDSDWNALPDGTFLYEADKELFPDGLAAFQKRLDKPLVTHARWMDASSPYHDTYAFSNNVVTDPKFWQGVMDYLREGGVAVYEQDWLCTHAKPADNSLTEADAFFDNMARHSAADGIDLQYCMALPRDYLQSTLYSNLTTIRVSDDRFDRPKWDMFLYDSQLAGSLGVWPWADVFLSGETNNLLIANLSAGPVGVGDALGKVNAANLSKVARPDGVLVKPDVPIVPTDATYIGEAAGKLPAMVAATHVVHATGLTYRYVFAYARQSRAPQRVYQAEDATLSGVTVSTGESGYTGSGFADFQHADADYVEWTVRAPAPGTYTLQFRYANASFTDRPLAVKVNGAAARTLSFPSTGWWTSWSVVGLRATLSEGVNTVRATATGASGANIDWLGVTQGTVPTGLSQDVSFSLASLGVDGPAYVYDYYAGTGTPVASGGGVTATVTTGTYWVVAPVGPSGIAFLGDAGKFVPHGDKRVVHLNDDGHVNATLAFAADEGPVTLHGYAPRKPTVTATRGSVGAVTHNASTKLFTVSVTAGAGNQAVIAVAP
;
A
#
# COMPACT_ATOMS: atom_id res chain seq x y z
N MET A 1 7.06 8.93 14.75
CA MET A 1 7.94 9.20 13.60
C MET A 1 7.82 8.00 12.70
N THR A 2 7.31 8.22 11.49
CA THR A 2 7.15 7.24 10.41
C THR A 2 8.48 7.12 9.64
N GLY A 3 8.49 6.50 8.45
CA GLY A 3 9.70 6.33 7.63
C GLY A 3 10.50 7.64 7.48
N PHE A 4 11.82 7.55 7.59
CA PHE A 4 12.73 8.69 7.65
C PHE A 4 12.68 9.52 6.35
N ASN A 5 11.95 10.63 6.36
CA ASN A 5 12.04 11.63 5.30
C ASN A 5 13.21 12.59 5.58
N ARG A 6 13.84 13.14 4.53
CA ARG A 6 14.87 14.19 4.62
C ARG A 6 14.46 15.39 5.51
N ARG A 7 13.16 15.67 5.64
CA ARG A 7 12.62 16.70 6.54
C ARG A 7 12.69 16.35 8.02
N ASP A 8 12.57 15.08 8.38
CA ASP A 8 12.76 14.63 9.76
C ASP A 8 14.25 14.68 10.17
N PHE A 9 15.18 14.44 9.22
CA PHE A 9 16.60 14.67 9.45
C PHE A 9 16.89 16.14 9.82
N ILE A 10 16.27 17.11 9.15
CA ILE A 10 16.42 18.55 9.49
C ILE A 10 15.80 18.90 10.86
N ARG A 11 14.74 18.18 11.29
CA ARG A 11 14.14 18.38 12.62
C ARG A 11 14.98 17.79 13.76
N VAL A 12 15.77 16.75 13.51
CA VAL A 12 16.66 16.11 14.50
C VAL A 12 18.05 16.77 14.50
N ALA A 13 18.60 17.07 13.33
CA ALA A 13 19.86 17.79 13.16
C ALA A 13 19.60 19.30 13.17
N GLY A 14 19.54 19.89 14.37
CA GLY A 14 19.58 21.34 14.57
C GLY A 14 20.90 21.94 14.10
N VAL A 15 21.05 22.17 12.79
CA VAL A 15 22.22 22.83 12.20
C VAL A 15 22.17 24.31 12.59
N GLY A 16 23.05 24.70 13.50
CA GLY A 16 23.05 26.04 14.07
C GLY A 16 23.37 27.13 13.05
N ALA A 17 22.44 28.07 12.87
CA ALA A 17 22.77 29.43 12.47
C ALA A 17 23.09 30.22 13.74
N ALA A 18 24.26 30.89 13.77
CA ALA A 18 24.72 31.59 14.96
C ALA A 18 23.86 32.83 15.27
N ALA A 19 23.27 32.85 16.47
CA ALA A 19 22.71 34.05 17.10
C ALA A 19 23.04 34.02 18.60
N LEU A 20 23.30 35.19 19.20
CA LEU A 20 23.92 35.32 20.53
C LEU A 20 23.08 34.71 21.66
N ALA A 21 23.77 34.14 22.64
CA ALA A 21 23.18 33.62 23.86
C ALA A 21 22.66 34.75 24.77
N LEU A 22 21.41 34.61 25.22
CA LEU A 22 20.84 35.28 26.40
C LEU A 22 20.11 34.23 27.25
N PRO A 23 20.07 34.38 28.58
CA PRO A 23 19.58 33.34 29.49
C PRO A 23 18.05 33.17 29.38
N PRO A 24 17.52 31.95 29.62
CA PRO A 24 16.09 31.70 29.52
C PRO A 24 15.34 32.35 30.68
N VAL A 25 14.54 33.37 30.38
CA VAL A 25 13.51 33.88 31.30
C VAL A 25 12.28 32.98 31.18
N ALA A 26 11.80 32.47 32.31
CA ALA A 26 10.62 31.62 32.35
C ALA A 26 9.35 32.40 31.94
N ALA A 27 8.53 31.80 31.07
CA ALA A 27 7.18 32.26 30.78
C ALA A 27 6.18 31.16 31.16
N VAL A 28 5.21 31.52 32.00
CA VAL A 28 4.10 30.66 32.43
C VAL A 28 2.80 31.27 31.90
N GLY A 29 1.94 30.46 31.28
CA GLY A 29 0.62 30.91 30.81
C GLY A 29 -0.01 29.94 29.81
N GLU A 30 -0.99 29.16 30.27
CA GLU A 30 -1.89 28.31 29.46
C GLU A 30 -2.95 29.19 28.74
N ALA A 31 -3.84 28.75 27.84
CA ALA A 31 -4.26 27.42 27.36
C ALA A 31 -4.95 27.61 25.96
N SER A 32 -5.51 26.63 25.23
CA SER A 32 -5.63 25.17 25.37
C SER A 32 -6.00 24.53 24.02
N ALA A 33 -5.32 23.45 23.60
CA ALA A 33 -5.83 22.51 22.59
C ALA A 33 -5.23 21.10 22.82
N GLY A 34 -6.08 20.09 23.03
CA GLY A 34 -5.76 18.68 22.74
C GLY A 34 -4.54 18.00 23.38
N VAL A 35 -3.95 18.49 24.48
CA VAL A 35 -2.81 17.78 25.11
C VAL A 35 -3.30 16.49 25.79
N VAL A 36 -2.97 15.35 25.16
CA VAL A 36 -3.12 14.02 25.77
C VAL A 36 -2.20 13.94 27.00
N ARG A 37 -2.81 14.02 28.19
CA ARG A 37 -2.16 13.73 29.47
C ARG A 37 -1.69 12.27 29.50
N PRO A 38 -0.65 11.92 30.28
CA PRO A 38 0.17 10.76 29.97
C PRO A 38 -0.65 9.47 29.90
N THR A 39 -0.36 8.67 28.88
CA THR A 39 -0.55 7.23 28.97
C THR A 39 0.00 6.77 30.33
N ALA A 40 -0.66 5.80 30.95
CA ALA A 40 -0.06 5.08 32.05
C ALA A 40 -0.27 3.60 31.76
N LEU A 41 0.49 3.13 30.77
CA LEU A 41 0.81 1.72 30.64
C LEU A 41 1.64 1.32 31.86
N ARG A 42 1.18 0.27 32.55
CA ARG A 42 1.89 -0.32 33.69
C ARG A 42 1.83 -1.83 33.58
N GLY A 43 2.91 -2.49 33.95
CA GLY A 43 3.04 -3.95 33.91
C GLY A 43 3.54 -4.47 35.26
N ALA A 44 2.99 -5.60 35.71
CA ALA A 44 3.36 -6.23 36.97
C ALA A 44 3.20 -7.76 36.89
N VAL A 45 3.94 -8.46 37.75
CA VAL A 45 3.80 -9.89 38.02
C VAL A 45 3.96 -10.13 39.52
N ASN A 46 3.26 -11.13 40.07
CA ASN A 46 3.30 -11.48 41.49
C ASN A 46 3.90 -12.88 41.72
N GLY A 47 4.13 -13.24 42.99
CA GLY A 47 4.74 -14.54 43.35
C GLY A 47 3.95 -15.78 42.92
N SER A 48 2.63 -15.68 42.71
CA SER A 48 1.82 -16.78 42.16
C SER A 48 1.96 -16.92 40.63
N GLY A 49 2.80 -16.10 39.98
CA GLY A 49 2.99 -16.09 38.54
C GLY A 49 1.84 -15.46 37.76
N THR A 50 0.93 -14.76 38.44
CA THR A 50 -0.12 -13.96 37.79
C THR A 50 0.49 -12.63 37.35
N TRP A 51 0.24 -12.23 36.11
CA TRP A 51 0.73 -10.99 35.54
C TRP A 51 -0.41 -10.15 34.96
N GLN A 52 -0.18 -8.83 34.91
CA GLN A 52 -1.15 -7.86 34.46
C GLN A 52 -0.45 -6.70 33.74
N VAL A 53 -1.09 -6.19 32.69
CA VAL A 53 -0.78 -4.89 32.07
C VAL A 53 -2.05 -4.04 32.08
N SER A 54 -1.98 -2.82 32.60
CA SER A 54 -3.09 -1.86 32.56
C SER A 54 -2.77 -0.71 31.61
N ALA A 55 -3.76 -0.31 30.81
CA ALA A 55 -3.71 0.85 29.92
C ALA A 55 -4.77 1.84 30.40
N THR A 56 -4.44 2.59 31.45
CA THR A 56 -5.42 3.32 32.28
C THR A 56 -6.22 4.38 31.51
N VAL A 57 -5.62 5.03 30.50
CA VAL A 57 -6.28 6.05 29.66
C VAL A 57 -7.47 5.48 28.87
N LEU A 58 -7.43 4.19 28.50
CA LEU A 58 -8.52 3.50 27.82
C LEU A 58 -9.39 2.67 28.78
N GLY A 59 -9.08 2.66 30.08
CA GLY A 59 -9.73 1.79 31.06
C GLY A 59 -9.47 0.29 30.83
N TRP A 60 -8.43 -0.07 30.08
CA TRP A 60 -8.18 -1.44 29.63
C TRP A 60 -7.20 -2.19 30.53
N THR A 61 -7.41 -3.50 30.64
CA THR A 61 -6.57 -4.43 31.41
C THR A 61 -6.36 -5.72 30.63
N PHE A 62 -5.11 -6.12 30.56
CA PHE A 62 -4.61 -7.36 29.98
C PHE A 62 -3.99 -8.19 31.11
N GLY A 63 -4.08 -9.52 31.05
CA GLY A 63 -3.53 -10.36 32.11
C GLY A 63 -3.54 -11.84 31.79
N GLY A 64 -2.81 -12.59 32.62
CA GLY A 64 -2.64 -14.03 32.48
C GLY A 64 -1.84 -14.63 33.63
N SER A 65 -1.36 -15.84 33.42
CA SER A 65 -0.45 -16.54 34.34
C SER A 65 0.69 -17.20 33.55
N VAL A 66 1.84 -17.36 34.19
CA VAL A 66 2.95 -18.18 33.68
C VAL A 66 2.85 -19.67 34.08
N GLY A 67 1.69 -20.08 34.61
CA GLY A 67 1.35 -21.47 34.93
C GLY A 67 2.11 -22.08 36.11
N SER A 68 2.92 -21.30 36.81
CA SER A 68 3.75 -21.72 37.95
C SER A 68 4.12 -20.51 38.79
N ALA A 69 4.62 -20.72 40.02
CA ALA A 69 5.12 -19.63 40.85
C ALA A 69 6.27 -18.87 40.16
N ALA A 70 6.25 -17.54 40.27
CA ALA A 70 7.32 -16.68 39.78
C ALA A 70 8.24 -16.27 40.92
N THR A 71 9.54 -16.44 40.74
CA THR A 71 10.58 -16.16 41.73
C THR A 71 11.64 -15.21 41.17
N GLY A 72 12.38 -14.52 42.04
CA GLY A 72 13.38 -13.54 41.61
C GLY A 72 12.80 -12.31 40.91
N ILE A 73 11.54 -11.96 41.22
CA ILE A 73 10.84 -10.82 40.62
C ILE A 73 11.58 -9.53 40.96
N THR A 74 12.10 -8.84 39.95
CA THR A 74 12.81 -7.56 40.10
C THR A 74 12.33 -6.58 39.03
N THR A 75 12.09 -5.33 39.43
CA THR A 75 11.68 -4.26 38.52
C THR A 75 12.76 -3.18 38.45
N ARG A 76 13.18 -2.81 37.24
CA ARG A 76 14.16 -1.78 36.95
C ARG A 76 13.62 -0.76 35.95
N SER A 77 14.19 0.43 35.93
CA SER A 77 13.97 1.42 34.85
C SER A 77 15.19 1.46 33.94
N GLY A 78 14.99 1.79 32.67
CA GLY A 78 16.06 1.92 31.68
C GLY A 78 15.61 2.71 30.45
N SER A 79 16.45 2.73 29.42
CA SER A 79 16.10 3.24 28.10
C SER A 79 16.86 2.45 27.04
N ASP A 80 16.26 2.30 25.87
CA ASP A 80 16.89 1.78 24.65
C ASP A 80 16.37 2.54 23.42
N ALA A 81 16.59 1.99 22.22
CA ALA A 81 16.17 2.60 20.96
C ALA A 81 14.64 2.77 20.82
N VAL A 82 13.82 1.96 21.49
CA VAL A 82 12.35 2.11 21.49
C VAL A 82 11.94 3.30 22.35
N GLY A 83 12.62 3.48 23.49
CA GLY A 83 12.49 4.62 24.40
C GLY A 83 12.80 4.26 25.86
N ALA A 84 12.42 5.16 26.78
CA ALA A 84 12.46 4.89 28.21
C ALA A 84 11.45 3.80 28.60
N TYR A 85 11.84 2.92 29.52
CA TYR A 85 11.03 1.78 29.94
C TYR A 85 11.12 1.48 31.44
N THR A 86 10.10 0.77 31.94
CA THR A 86 10.18 -0.04 33.16
C THR A 86 10.12 -1.51 32.79
N GLU A 87 11.01 -2.33 33.34
CA GLU A 87 11.09 -3.76 33.04
C GLU A 87 11.01 -4.56 34.33
N THR A 88 10.10 -5.53 34.37
CA THR A 88 10.05 -6.53 35.45
C THR A 88 10.51 -7.88 34.90
N THR A 89 11.61 -8.42 35.44
CA THR A 89 12.16 -9.75 35.12
C THR A 89 11.90 -10.73 36.27
N PHE A 90 11.73 -12.00 35.96
CA PHE A 90 11.44 -13.07 36.92
C PHE A 90 11.78 -14.44 36.33
N THR A 91 11.92 -15.46 37.18
CA THR A 91 12.05 -16.86 36.75
C THR A 91 10.80 -17.66 37.10
N PHE A 92 10.49 -18.67 36.30
CA PHE A 92 9.32 -19.54 36.48
C PHE A 92 9.63 -20.98 36.03
N GLN A 93 8.69 -21.91 36.21
CA GLN A 93 8.90 -23.35 36.01
C GLN A 93 10.18 -23.87 36.71
N ALA A 94 10.30 -23.58 38.01
CA ALA A 94 11.48 -23.93 38.84
C ALA A 94 12.84 -23.45 38.26
N GLY A 95 12.85 -22.29 37.60
CA GLY A 95 14.05 -21.70 37.01
C GLY A 95 14.45 -22.31 35.66
N ALA A 96 13.57 -23.08 35.01
CA ALA A 96 13.80 -23.54 33.64
C ALA A 96 13.60 -22.42 32.61
N ARG A 97 12.83 -21.39 32.94
CA ARG A 97 12.55 -20.23 32.07
C ARG A 97 12.66 -18.91 32.82
N GLU A 98 13.08 -17.88 32.09
CA GLU A 98 13.09 -16.47 32.52
C GLU A 98 12.03 -15.71 31.71
N GLY A 99 11.25 -14.87 32.40
CA GLY A 99 10.20 -14.04 31.84
C GLY A 99 10.48 -12.56 32.08
N GLY A 100 10.14 -11.73 31.08
CA GLY A 100 10.25 -10.28 31.16
C GLY A 100 8.95 -9.59 30.75
N ILE A 101 8.61 -8.48 31.43
CA ILE A 101 7.55 -7.55 31.04
C ILE A 101 8.15 -6.15 31.00
N ARG A 102 8.47 -5.66 29.81
CA ARG A 102 9.08 -4.34 29.57
C ARG A 102 8.03 -3.37 29.00
N VAL A 103 7.75 -2.29 29.71
CA VAL A 103 6.71 -1.32 29.41
C VAL A 103 7.32 -0.02 28.90
N TYR A 104 6.96 0.38 27.69
CA TYR A 104 7.35 1.63 27.05
C TYR A 104 6.15 2.57 26.97
N ASP A 105 5.88 3.26 28.06
CA ASP A 105 4.69 4.11 28.20
C ASP A 105 4.62 5.23 27.13
N GLY A 106 5.75 5.89 26.87
CA GLY A 106 5.88 6.92 25.82
C GLY A 106 5.82 6.37 24.38
N ALA A 107 6.13 5.09 24.16
CA ALA A 107 5.96 4.42 22.87
C ALA A 107 4.57 3.77 22.71
N SER A 108 3.74 3.78 23.76
CA SER A 108 2.42 3.15 23.81
C SER A 108 2.44 1.61 23.64
N CYS A 109 3.51 0.93 24.09
CA CYS A 109 3.64 -0.52 23.94
C CYS A 109 4.28 -1.26 25.13
N VAL A 110 4.12 -2.58 25.15
CA VAL A 110 4.75 -3.51 26.11
C VAL A 110 5.39 -4.66 25.34
N VAL A 111 6.63 -5.02 25.67
CA VAL A 111 7.34 -6.19 25.16
C VAL A 111 7.43 -7.24 26.26
N PHE A 112 6.90 -8.42 25.99
CA PHE A 112 7.06 -9.62 26.80
C PHE A 112 8.24 -10.42 26.28
N THR A 113 9.08 -10.95 27.16
CA THR A 113 10.23 -11.80 26.82
C THR A 113 10.06 -13.16 27.48
N ASP A 114 10.37 -14.24 26.74
CA ASP A 114 10.34 -15.63 27.21
C ASP A 114 11.65 -16.33 26.79
N THR A 115 12.51 -16.60 27.77
CA THR A 115 13.83 -17.23 27.58
C THR A 115 13.84 -18.63 28.18
N TYR A 116 14.20 -19.62 27.39
CA TYR A 116 14.45 -20.99 27.83
C TYR A 116 15.85 -21.09 28.42
N VAL A 117 15.97 -21.04 29.76
CA VAL A 117 17.25 -21.21 30.47
C VAL A 117 17.75 -22.65 30.36
N LYS A 118 16.82 -23.59 30.25
CA LYS A 118 17.07 -25.01 29.95
C LYS A 118 16.26 -25.42 28.72
N SER A 119 16.79 -26.39 27.96
CA SER A 119 16.02 -27.02 26.89
C SER A 119 14.75 -27.66 27.44
N GLY A 120 13.63 -27.53 26.73
CA GLY A 120 12.32 -27.99 27.20
C GLY A 120 11.27 -28.07 26.10
N ALA A 121 10.16 -28.73 26.40
CA ALA A 121 9.06 -28.90 25.44
C ALA A 121 8.43 -27.55 25.05
N ASN A 122 8.11 -27.38 23.77
CA ASN A 122 7.36 -26.23 23.26
C ASN A 122 5.91 -26.26 23.80
N SER A 123 5.73 -25.70 25.01
CA SER A 123 4.49 -25.80 25.77
C SER A 123 4.36 -24.66 26.78
N GLY A 124 3.11 -24.30 27.14
CA GLY A 124 2.84 -23.19 28.06
C GLY A 124 3.45 -21.87 27.58
N PRO A 125 3.02 -21.32 26.43
CA PRO A 125 3.59 -20.09 25.88
C PRO A 125 3.35 -18.89 26.81
N PHE A 126 4.42 -18.16 27.11
CA PHE A 126 4.37 -16.82 27.69
C PHE A 126 4.59 -15.79 26.57
N PRO A 127 3.76 -14.73 26.46
CA PRO A 127 2.52 -14.49 27.20
C PRO A 127 1.32 -15.31 26.69
N THR A 128 0.44 -15.71 27.61
CA THR A 128 -0.93 -16.17 27.33
C THR A 128 -1.94 -15.23 28.00
N PHE A 129 -2.68 -14.48 27.20
CA PHE A 129 -3.70 -13.52 27.61
C PHE A 129 -5.03 -14.23 27.89
N SER A 130 -5.33 -14.49 29.16
CA SER A 130 -6.65 -14.98 29.60
C SER A 130 -7.62 -13.83 29.92
N GLN A 131 -7.09 -12.64 30.23
CA GLN A 131 -7.84 -11.39 30.38
C GLN A 131 -7.34 -10.37 29.35
N TYR A 132 -8.27 -9.75 28.61
CA TYR A 132 -8.04 -8.63 27.71
C TYR A 132 -9.39 -7.99 27.31
N PRO A 133 -9.43 -6.75 26.78
CA PRO A 133 -10.66 -6.11 26.31
C PRO A 133 -11.29 -6.90 25.16
N LYS A 134 -12.54 -7.33 25.31
CA LYS A 134 -13.30 -8.06 24.28
C LYS A 134 -13.95 -7.06 23.31
N LEU A 135 -13.15 -6.52 22.39
CA LEU A 135 -13.59 -5.53 21.41
C LEU A 135 -14.35 -6.19 20.25
N ALA A 136 -15.29 -5.44 19.66
CA ALA A 136 -16.23 -5.95 18.67
C ALA A 136 -15.66 -6.08 17.26
N ARG A 137 -14.54 -5.40 16.96
CA ARG A 137 -13.91 -5.39 15.62
C ARG A 137 -12.52 -5.98 15.69
N GLN A 138 -12.17 -6.73 14.64
CA GLN A 138 -10.86 -7.35 14.50
C GLN A 138 -10.35 -7.15 13.07
N LEU A 139 -9.02 -7.09 12.93
CA LEU A 139 -8.32 -7.11 11.66
C LEU A 139 -7.13 -8.05 11.78
N SER A 140 -6.88 -8.84 10.73
CA SER A 140 -5.66 -9.60 10.54
C SER A 140 -5.30 -9.68 9.06
N HIS A 141 -4.17 -10.29 8.77
CA HIS A 141 -3.61 -10.48 7.43
C HIS A 141 -3.37 -11.98 7.21
N ARG A 142 -3.45 -12.46 5.98
CA ARG A 142 -3.21 -13.87 5.64
C ARG A 142 -2.73 -14.05 4.19
N ASP A 143 -2.39 -15.29 3.85
CA ASP A 143 -2.07 -15.71 2.48
C ASP A 143 -0.96 -14.84 1.83
N CYS A 144 -0.85 -14.90 0.50
CA CYS A 144 0.07 -14.09 -0.28
C CYS A 144 -0.18 -12.59 -0.12
N PHE A 145 0.88 -11.80 -0.20
CA PHE A 145 0.87 -10.33 -0.11
C PHE A 145 0.33 -9.78 1.22
N GLY A 146 0.08 -10.62 2.22
CA GLY A 146 -0.48 -10.22 3.51
C GLY A 146 -1.93 -9.73 3.43
N ARG A 147 -2.74 -10.28 2.53
CA ARG A 147 -4.16 -9.92 2.32
C ARG A 147 -4.92 -9.69 3.63
N PHE A 148 -5.42 -8.47 3.82
CA PHE A 148 -6.28 -8.11 4.95
C PHE A 148 -7.55 -8.96 5.07
N GLN A 149 -8.05 -9.15 6.30
CA GLN A 149 -9.38 -9.68 6.60
C GLN A 149 -9.96 -9.06 7.88
N PHE A 150 -11.25 -8.72 7.84
CA PHE A 150 -11.98 -8.18 8.99
C PHE A 150 -12.75 -9.28 9.74
N ASN A 151 -12.79 -9.16 11.07
CA ASN A 151 -13.56 -10.04 11.97
C ASN A 151 -13.26 -11.54 11.81
N SER A 152 -12.04 -11.87 11.38
CA SER A 152 -11.55 -13.22 11.14
C SER A 152 -10.07 -13.31 11.49
N PHE A 153 -9.68 -14.45 12.08
CA PHE A 153 -8.29 -14.87 12.27
C PHE A 153 -7.98 -16.18 11.54
N THR A 154 -8.86 -16.65 10.67
CA THR A 154 -8.67 -17.85 9.85
C THR A 154 -7.41 -17.70 9.00
N SER A 155 -6.51 -18.68 9.07
CA SER A 155 -5.20 -18.68 8.40
C SER A 155 -4.28 -17.48 8.71
N ALA A 156 -4.49 -16.77 9.83
CA ALA A 156 -3.72 -15.58 10.23
C ALA A 156 -2.83 -15.80 11.47
N ALA A 157 -2.36 -17.02 11.70
CA ALA A 157 -1.58 -17.35 12.91
C ALA A 157 -0.20 -16.67 12.95
N ASP A 158 0.36 -16.27 11.81
CA ASP A 158 1.60 -15.47 11.69
C ASP A 158 1.37 -13.96 11.53
N SER A 159 0.10 -13.51 11.58
CA SER A 159 -0.26 -12.10 11.45
C SER A 159 -0.10 -11.33 12.76
N PRO A 160 0.16 -10.01 12.72
CA PRO A 160 -0.33 -9.11 13.76
C PRO A 160 -1.85 -9.25 13.90
N TRP A 161 -2.36 -9.38 15.13
CA TRP A 161 -3.79 -9.38 15.43
C TRP A 161 -4.19 -8.03 15.98
N VAL A 162 -5.07 -7.32 15.27
CA VAL A 162 -5.56 -5.99 15.62
C VAL A 162 -6.98 -6.09 16.16
N PHE A 163 -7.27 -5.40 17.26
CA PHE A 163 -8.58 -5.35 17.89
C PHE A 163 -8.96 -3.89 18.12
N PHE A 164 -10.19 -3.50 17.77
CA PHE A 164 -10.64 -2.12 17.93
C PHE A 164 -12.14 -1.99 18.25
N ASP A 165 -12.53 -0.86 18.82
CA ASP A 165 -13.92 -0.48 19.06
C ASP A 165 -14.46 0.48 17.99
N ASP A 166 -15.77 0.76 18.05
CA ASP A 166 -16.43 1.70 17.12
C ASP A 166 -16.01 3.18 17.34
N SER A 167 -15.17 3.48 18.34
CA SER A 167 -14.49 4.77 18.52
C SER A 167 -13.05 4.79 17.96
N GLY A 168 -12.56 3.66 17.42
CA GLY A 168 -11.20 3.51 16.91
C GLY A 168 -10.14 3.28 17.99
N ASN A 169 -10.51 3.11 19.27
CA ASN A 169 -9.53 2.69 20.28
C ASN A 169 -9.05 1.29 19.91
N THR A 170 -7.73 1.10 19.89
CA THR A 170 -7.10 -0.07 19.26
C THR A 170 -6.03 -0.68 20.15
N PHE A 171 -5.97 -2.01 20.22
CA PHE A 171 -4.77 -2.73 20.62
C PHE A 171 -4.32 -3.72 19.55
N LEU A 172 -3.02 -3.99 19.51
CA LEU A 172 -2.38 -4.78 18.46
C LEU A 172 -1.36 -5.73 19.11
N LEU A 173 -1.47 -7.02 18.80
CA LEU A 173 -0.63 -8.09 19.33
C LEU A 173 0.14 -8.77 18.20
N SER A 174 1.47 -8.91 18.33
CA SER A 174 2.29 -9.69 17.38
C SER A 174 3.53 -10.29 18.04
N ALA A 175 4.21 -11.18 17.31
CA ALA A 175 5.62 -11.47 17.58
C ALA A 175 6.48 -10.20 17.45
N ALA A 176 7.63 -10.20 18.12
CA ALA A 176 8.64 -9.11 18.11
C ALA A 176 10.09 -9.62 17.93
N SER A 177 10.22 -10.91 17.63
CA SER A 177 11.40 -11.64 17.15
C SER A 177 10.92 -13.03 16.71
N HIS A 178 11.78 -13.84 16.09
CA HIS A 178 11.43 -15.22 15.71
C HIS A 178 10.15 -15.27 14.84
N PHE A 179 10.07 -14.37 13.86
CA PHE A 179 8.83 -14.13 13.11
C PHE A 179 8.43 -15.32 12.24
N GLN A 180 9.42 -16.06 11.74
CA GLN A 180 9.21 -17.23 10.90
C GLN A 180 8.59 -18.41 11.66
N ASP A 181 9.01 -18.64 12.90
CA ASP A 181 8.52 -19.71 13.77
C ASP A 181 7.37 -19.31 14.72
N ALA A 182 7.09 -18.01 14.87
CA ALA A 182 6.03 -17.52 15.74
C ALA A 182 4.61 -17.91 15.27
N ARG A 183 3.75 -18.25 16.24
CA ARG A 183 2.32 -18.56 16.03
C ARG A 183 1.43 -17.97 17.13
N THR A 184 0.57 -17.03 16.73
CA THR A 184 -0.56 -16.55 17.54
C THR A 184 -1.73 -17.53 17.42
N THR A 185 -2.30 -17.94 18.55
CA THR A 185 -3.41 -18.90 18.63
C THR A 185 -4.46 -18.42 19.62
N GLN A 186 -5.71 -18.85 19.44
CA GLN A 186 -6.79 -18.63 20.39
C GLN A 186 -7.37 -19.97 20.85
N ALA A 187 -7.39 -20.20 22.16
CA ALA A 187 -8.01 -21.38 22.76
C ALA A 187 -9.55 -21.25 22.76
N SER A 188 -10.26 -22.37 22.92
CA SER A 188 -11.73 -22.41 22.96
C SER A 188 -12.37 -21.57 24.08
N ASN A 189 -11.63 -21.30 25.17
CA ASN A 189 -12.03 -20.37 26.23
C ASN A 189 -11.77 -18.88 25.88
N GLY A 190 -11.33 -18.59 24.66
CA GLY A 190 -11.00 -17.26 24.17
C GLY A 190 -9.71 -16.68 24.72
N SER A 191 -8.82 -17.48 25.34
CA SER A 191 -7.46 -17.01 25.71
C SER A 191 -6.58 -16.94 24.47
N ILE A 192 -5.76 -15.90 24.33
CA ILE A 192 -4.84 -15.72 23.19
C ILE A 192 -3.41 -16.00 23.64
N ALA A 193 -2.67 -16.81 22.88
CA ALA A 193 -1.28 -17.16 23.15
C ALA A 193 -0.39 -16.85 21.95
N VAL A 194 0.76 -16.23 22.17
CA VAL A 194 1.82 -16.06 21.15
C VAL A 194 2.94 -17.06 21.48
N GLY A 195 2.94 -18.16 20.73
CA GLY A 195 3.84 -19.30 20.89
C GLY A 195 4.71 -19.53 19.65
N VAL A 196 5.16 -20.77 19.51
CA VAL A 196 6.02 -21.25 18.41
C VAL A 196 5.30 -22.37 17.66
N LEU A 197 5.58 -22.52 16.37
CA LEU A 197 5.18 -23.62 15.49
C LEU A 197 5.10 -24.98 16.20
N GLY A 198 3.94 -25.66 16.09
CA GLY A 198 3.70 -26.95 16.73
C GLY A 198 4.47 -28.14 16.13
N SER A 199 5.03 -27.96 14.93
CA SER A 199 6.04 -28.84 14.32
C SER A 199 7.34 -28.89 15.12
N ILE A 200 7.64 -27.85 15.90
CA ILE A 200 8.84 -27.73 16.73
C ILE A 200 8.49 -28.20 18.14
N SER A 201 8.90 -29.43 18.49
CA SER A 201 8.51 -30.08 19.75
C SER A 201 9.31 -29.60 20.98
N THR A 202 10.54 -29.14 20.78
CA THR A 202 11.50 -28.80 21.83
C THR A 202 12.21 -27.50 21.49
N LEU A 203 12.32 -26.59 22.46
CA LEU A 203 13.04 -25.33 22.34
C LEU A 203 14.37 -25.43 23.12
N PRO A 204 15.51 -25.05 22.52
CA PRO A 204 16.83 -25.23 23.13
C PRO A 204 17.11 -24.21 24.24
N ALA A 205 18.10 -24.51 25.08
CA ALA A 205 18.61 -23.54 26.05
C ALA A 205 19.18 -22.30 25.32
N GLY A 206 18.86 -21.11 25.80
CA GLY A 206 19.19 -19.82 25.19
C GLY A 206 18.12 -19.26 24.24
N TYR A 207 17.18 -20.09 23.74
CA TYR A 207 16.11 -19.61 22.86
C TYR A 207 15.27 -18.55 23.59
N THR A 208 15.15 -17.36 22.98
CA THR A 208 14.55 -16.16 23.59
C THR A 208 13.61 -15.50 22.61
N ARG A 209 12.29 -15.64 22.83
CA ARG A 209 11.30 -14.96 22.00
C ARG A 209 10.74 -13.71 22.66
N ARG A 210 10.30 -12.77 21.83
CA ARG A 210 9.65 -11.52 22.25
C ARG A 210 8.27 -11.40 21.61
N THR A 211 7.31 -10.88 22.36
CA THR A 211 5.94 -10.58 21.92
C THR A 211 5.64 -9.13 22.24
N ILE A 212 5.03 -8.38 21.32
CA ILE A 212 4.67 -6.97 21.53
C ILE A 212 3.15 -6.80 21.61
N LEU A 213 2.72 -6.00 22.59
CA LEU A 213 1.38 -5.45 22.70
C LEU A 213 1.47 -3.92 22.54
N SER A 214 0.81 -3.36 21.52
CA SER A 214 0.63 -1.92 21.34
C SER A 214 -0.80 -1.52 21.71
N VAL A 215 -1.00 -0.35 22.32
CA VAL A 215 -2.32 0.13 22.78
C VAL A 215 -2.44 1.63 22.53
N LYS A 216 -3.42 2.07 21.72
CA LYS A 216 -3.59 3.49 21.38
C LYS A 216 -5.01 3.84 20.93
N ALA A 217 -5.41 5.10 21.14
CA ALA A 217 -6.57 5.68 20.47
C ALA A 217 -6.23 5.94 18.98
N GLY A 218 -7.10 5.48 18.08
CA GLY A 218 -6.93 5.53 16.63
C GLY A 218 -6.24 4.30 16.04
N ILE A 219 -6.81 3.72 14.99
CA ILE A 219 -6.36 2.49 14.33
C ILE A 219 -5.02 2.73 13.64
N GLY A 220 -4.97 3.71 12.72
CA GLY A 220 -3.71 4.08 12.07
C GLY A 220 -2.65 4.59 13.07
N ALA A 221 -3.06 5.15 14.21
CA ALA A 221 -2.14 5.57 15.26
C ALA A 221 -1.52 4.38 16.02
N ALA A 222 -2.30 3.34 16.32
CA ALA A 222 -1.83 2.12 16.95
C ALA A 222 -0.86 1.35 16.05
N HIS A 223 -1.18 1.21 14.75
CA HIS A 223 -0.29 0.63 13.73
C HIS A 223 1.07 1.37 13.68
N ARG A 224 1.05 2.71 13.59
CA ARG A 224 2.28 3.53 13.59
C ARG A 224 3.10 3.39 14.87
N ALA A 225 2.45 3.28 16.03
CA ALA A 225 3.15 3.09 17.31
C ALA A 225 3.81 1.70 17.40
N TRP A 226 3.06 0.66 17.02
CA TRP A 226 3.51 -0.73 16.97
C TRP A 226 4.71 -0.93 16.04
N GLY A 227 4.60 -0.51 14.78
CA GLY A 227 5.66 -0.71 13.78
C GLY A 227 6.92 0.13 14.07
N ALA A 228 6.75 1.35 14.60
CA ALA A 228 7.89 2.15 15.08
C ALA A 228 8.60 1.50 16.28
N ALA A 229 7.87 0.82 17.17
CA ALA A 229 8.49 0.07 18.26
C ALA A 229 9.22 -1.18 17.76
N LEU A 230 8.64 -1.96 16.83
CA LEU A 230 9.29 -3.13 16.25
C LEU A 230 10.58 -2.79 15.50
N THR A 231 10.54 -1.83 14.58
CA THR A 231 11.71 -1.40 13.80
C THR A 231 12.86 -0.91 14.68
N ARG A 232 12.56 -0.13 15.74
CA ARG A 232 13.56 0.29 16.73
C ARG A 232 14.09 -0.84 17.60
N LEU A 233 13.24 -1.81 17.97
CA LEU A 233 13.65 -2.99 18.74
C LEU A 233 14.58 -3.93 17.94
N ALA A 234 14.43 -3.94 16.61
CA ALA A 234 15.28 -4.64 15.67
C ALA A 234 16.54 -3.84 15.25
N GLY A 235 16.57 -2.52 15.48
CA GLY A 235 17.66 -1.65 15.05
C GLY A 235 17.62 -1.25 13.57
N LYS A 236 16.51 -1.49 12.87
CA LYS A 236 16.34 -1.09 11.47
C LYS A 236 16.31 0.43 11.34
N THR A 237 17.04 0.92 10.33
CA THR A 237 16.89 2.28 9.82
C THR A 237 15.89 2.22 8.65
N PRO A 238 14.66 2.74 8.78
CA PRO A 238 13.71 2.71 7.68
C PRO A 238 14.26 3.48 6.46
N PRO A 239 14.28 2.88 5.26
CA PRO A 239 14.68 3.57 4.04
C PRO A 239 13.81 4.81 3.78
N ALA A 240 14.42 5.86 3.25
CA ALA A 240 13.72 7.08 2.88
C ALA A 240 12.79 6.83 1.67
N ASN A 241 11.77 7.66 1.47
CA ASN A 241 10.85 7.51 0.33
C ASN A 241 11.50 7.83 -1.03
N ASP A 242 12.79 8.21 -1.05
CA ASP A 242 13.62 8.52 -2.20
C ASP A 242 14.96 7.74 -2.19
N SER A 243 15.10 6.69 -1.37
CA SER A 243 16.31 5.86 -1.35
C SER A 243 16.35 4.86 -2.52
N GLY A 244 17.54 4.63 -3.07
CA GLY A 244 17.71 3.76 -4.23
C GLY A 244 17.08 4.33 -5.51
N VAL A 245 17.26 3.62 -6.62
CA VAL A 245 16.73 4.08 -7.92
C VAL A 245 15.20 3.95 -8.01
N ILE A 246 14.63 2.88 -7.44
CA ILE A 246 13.23 2.51 -7.64
C ILE A 246 12.23 3.39 -6.89
N LEU A 247 12.62 3.97 -5.75
CA LEU A 247 11.80 4.93 -5.02
C LEU A 247 12.01 6.35 -5.53
N ASN A 248 13.20 6.70 -6.03
CA ASN A 248 13.49 8.06 -6.48
C ASN A 248 12.99 8.37 -7.90
N THR A 249 12.87 7.37 -8.79
CA THR A 249 12.67 7.60 -10.24
C THR A 249 11.59 6.74 -10.88
N LEU A 250 11.09 7.17 -12.05
CA LEU A 250 10.20 6.38 -12.92
C LEU A 250 10.90 5.11 -13.45
N GLY A 251 10.20 3.97 -13.40
CA GLY A 251 10.69 2.70 -13.96
C GLY A 251 9.84 2.12 -15.08
N TYR A 252 10.45 1.27 -15.90
CA TYR A 252 9.75 0.38 -16.82
C TYR A 252 9.78 -1.07 -16.30
N TRP A 253 8.66 -1.79 -16.39
CA TRP A 253 8.50 -3.12 -15.82
C TRP A 253 8.01 -4.13 -16.84
N THR A 254 8.52 -5.37 -16.75
CA THR A 254 8.17 -6.50 -17.62
C THR A 254 7.38 -7.59 -16.87
N ASP A 255 6.84 -7.23 -15.70
CA ASP A 255 6.10 -8.04 -14.73
C ASP A 255 4.73 -8.52 -15.27
N ASN A 256 4.07 -9.44 -14.55
CA ASN A 256 2.84 -10.07 -14.97
C ASN A 256 1.71 -9.05 -15.23
N GLY A 257 1.28 -8.96 -16.49
CA GLY A 257 0.30 -7.97 -16.95
C GLY A 257 0.90 -6.75 -17.67
N ALA A 258 2.23 -6.68 -17.80
CA ALA A 258 2.90 -5.82 -18.77
C ALA A 258 2.62 -6.26 -20.23
N ASP A 259 2.75 -5.32 -21.15
CA ASP A 259 2.69 -5.58 -22.60
C ASP A 259 3.93 -6.32 -23.14
N TYR A 260 4.99 -6.48 -22.34
CA TYR A 260 6.10 -7.39 -22.59
C TYR A 260 6.34 -8.28 -21.37
N TYR A 261 5.35 -9.10 -20.99
CA TYR A 261 5.50 -10.24 -20.07
C TYR A 261 5.51 -11.54 -20.87
N TYR A 262 6.58 -12.33 -20.75
CA TYR A 262 6.82 -13.58 -21.54
C TYR A 262 6.63 -13.43 -23.07
N LYS A 263 6.80 -12.22 -23.60
CA LYS A 263 6.63 -11.91 -25.03
C LYS A 263 7.47 -10.69 -25.43
N PHE A 264 8.05 -10.73 -26.63
CA PHE A 264 8.85 -9.65 -27.21
C PHE A 264 8.56 -9.48 -28.71
N ASP A 265 9.05 -8.41 -29.33
CA ASP A 265 8.96 -8.23 -30.78
C ASP A 265 9.97 -9.18 -31.47
N ALA A 266 9.47 -10.22 -32.13
CA ALA A 266 10.28 -11.26 -32.76
C ALA A 266 11.27 -10.71 -33.81
N ALA A 267 11.00 -9.56 -34.44
CA ALA A 267 11.92 -8.94 -35.40
C ALA A 267 13.06 -8.16 -34.70
N LYS A 268 12.94 -7.87 -33.41
CA LYS A 268 13.95 -7.21 -32.57
C LYS A 268 14.66 -8.17 -31.61
N GLY A 269 14.04 -9.31 -31.31
CA GLY A 269 14.43 -10.19 -30.21
C GLY A 269 14.17 -9.57 -28.84
N TYR A 270 14.47 -10.31 -27.77
CA TYR A 270 14.26 -9.88 -26.38
C TYR A 270 14.97 -8.55 -26.07
N THR A 271 16.31 -8.55 -26.11
CA THR A 271 17.11 -7.37 -25.72
C THR A 271 16.89 -6.18 -26.67
N GLY A 272 16.65 -6.42 -27.96
CA GLY A 272 16.32 -5.37 -28.93
C GLY A 272 14.94 -4.74 -28.68
N THR A 273 13.96 -5.50 -28.17
CA THR A 273 12.65 -4.96 -27.77
C THR A 273 12.80 -4.02 -26.57
N LEU A 274 13.52 -4.44 -25.53
CA LEU A 274 13.74 -3.63 -24.32
C LEU A 274 14.52 -2.34 -24.61
N LEU A 275 15.56 -2.42 -25.45
CA LEU A 275 16.30 -1.23 -25.89
C LEU A 275 15.39 -0.27 -26.68
N ALA A 276 14.52 -0.78 -27.55
CA ALA A 276 13.57 0.05 -28.29
C ALA A 276 12.56 0.76 -27.37
N VAL A 277 12.12 0.14 -26.26
CA VAL A 277 11.25 0.80 -25.27
C VAL A 277 11.96 1.97 -24.60
N ARG A 278 13.22 1.78 -24.17
CA ARG A 278 14.06 2.86 -23.64
C ARG A 278 14.22 4.00 -24.66
N ASP A 279 14.48 3.66 -25.92
CA ASP A 279 14.71 4.66 -26.98
C ASP A 279 13.43 5.44 -27.31
N GLU A 280 12.26 4.79 -27.30
CA GLU A 280 10.98 5.48 -27.39
C GLU A 280 10.79 6.46 -26.22
N TRP A 281 11.00 6.01 -24.98
CA TRP A 281 10.87 6.86 -23.79
C TRP A 281 11.77 8.09 -23.88
N ALA A 282 13.03 7.92 -24.27
CA ALA A 282 13.96 9.02 -24.51
C ALA A 282 13.45 9.97 -25.61
N SER A 283 12.92 9.45 -26.73
CA SER A 283 12.35 10.27 -27.81
C SER A 283 11.13 11.08 -27.37
N GLN A 284 10.32 10.54 -26.45
CA GLN A 284 9.17 11.21 -25.85
C GLN A 284 9.53 12.12 -24.66
N LYS A 285 10.82 12.27 -24.34
CA LYS A 285 11.33 13.00 -23.15
C LYS A 285 10.78 12.45 -21.83
N ILE A 286 10.59 11.13 -21.76
CA ILE A 286 10.25 10.38 -20.55
C ILE A 286 11.56 9.80 -19.99
N PRO A 287 12.18 10.43 -18.98
CA PRO A 287 13.40 9.92 -18.37
C PRO A 287 13.14 8.61 -17.61
N MET A 288 13.47 7.48 -18.23
CA MET A 288 13.54 6.19 -17.56
C MET A 288 14.70 6.20 -16.56
N GLY A 289 14.42 5.86 -15.31
CA GLY A 289 15.39 5.71 -14.24
C GLY A 289 15.98 4.30 -14.16
N TYR A 290 15.15 3.28 -14.30
CA TYR A 290 15.52 1.86 -14.25
C TYR A 290 14.61 0.99 -15.12
N MET A 291 15.00 -0.27 -15.32
CA MET A 291 14.19 -1.29 -15.99
C MET A 291 14.15 -2.58 -15.16
N GLN A 292 12.96 -3.15 -14.97
CA GLN A 292 12.77 -4.45 -14.33
C GLN A 292 12.76 -5.57 -15.38
N LEU A 293 13.52 -6.63 -15.10
CA LEU A 293 13.53 -7.90 -15.80
C LEU A 293 12.78 -8.91 -14.92
N ASP A 294 11.54 -9.19 -15.32
CA ASP A 294 10.72 -10.17 -14.65
C ASP A 294 11.23 -11.61 -14.89
N SER A 295 10.61 -12.59 -14.26
CA SER A 295 10.92 -14.01 -14.23
C SER A 295 11.28 -14.72 -15.55
N TRP A 296 11.31 -14.07 -16.70
CA TRP A 296 11.62 -14.57 -18.04
C TRP A 296 12.97 -14.08 -18.59
N TRP A 297 13.98 -13.84 -17.73
CA TRP A 297 15.36 -13.48 -18.13
C TRP A 297 16.43 -14.59 -17.93
N TYR A 298 16.05 -15.72 -17.33
CA TYR A 298 16.94 -16.81 -16.89
C TYR A 298 16.28 -18.20 -17.08
N PRO A 299 17.05 -19.31 -17.22
CA PRO A 299 16.53 -20.64 -17.52
C PRO A 299 15.80 -21.32 -16.35
N LYS A 300 14.91 -22.28 -16.67
CA LYS A 300 14.02 -22.98 -15.73
C LYS A 300 13.89 -24.46 -16.04
N GLY A 301 13.45 -25.20 -15.02
CA GLY A 301 13.14 -26.62 -15.13
C GLY A 301 14.32 -27.50 -15.57
N PRO A 302 14.08 -28.80 -15.80
CA PRO A 302 15.13 -29.76 -16.13
C PRO A 302 15.78 -29.54 -17.50
N ASP A 303 15.06 -28.90 -18.43
CA ASP A 303 15.50 -28.66 -19.80
C ASP A 303 16.21 -27.30 -19.98
N SER A 304 16.37 -26.51 -18.91
CA SER A 304 17.01 -25.18 -18.93
C SER A 304 16.32 -24.19 -19.88
N ASP A 305 14.99 -24.19 -19.94
CA ASP A 305 14.16 -23.32 -20.79
C ASP A 305 13.74 -22.04 -20.01
N TRP A 306 14.03 -20.85 -20.55
CA TRP A 306 13.61 -19.58 -19.94
C TRP A 306 12.08 -19.39 -19.91
N ASN A 307 11.36 -20.07 -20.81
CA ASN A 307 9.92 -19.95 -21.04
C ASN A 307 9.08 -21.03 -20.30
N ALA A 308 9.70 -21.93 -19.54
CA ALA A 308 8.99 -22.98 -18.79
C ALA A 308 8.24 -22.41 -17.56
N LEU A 309 7.06 -21.84 -17.82
CA LEU A 309 6.18 -21.18 -16.85
C LEU A 309 5.83 -21.98 -15.57
N PRO A 310 5.71 -23.34 -15.56
CA PRO A 310 5.42 -24.09 -14.34
C PRO A 310 6.61 -24.21 -13.37
N ASP A 311 7.84 -24.07 -13.86
CA ASP A 311 9.03 -24.62 -13.19
C ASP A 311 9.82 -23.57 -12.36
N GLY A 312 10.73 -24.03 -11.52
CA GLY A 312 11.59 -23.16 -10.73
C GLY A 312 12.77 -22.59 -11.52
N THR A 313 13.59 -21.79 -10.86
CA THR A 313 14.89 -21.34 -11.37
C THR A 313 15.84 -22.53 -11.55
N PHE A 314 16.34 -22.78 -12.76
CA PHE A 314 17.36 -23.80 -13.01
C PHE A 314 18.76 -23.25 -12.72
N LEU A 315 19.10 -22.11 -13.31
CA LEU A 315 20.27 -21.29 -12.98
C LEU A 315 19.82 -19.84 -12.82
N TYR A 316 20.40 -19.12 -11.86
CA TYR A 316 20.09 -17.70 -11.65
C TYR A 316 21.13 -16.81 -12.37
N GLU A 317 21.27 -17.06 -13.66
CA GLU A 317 22.15 -16.36 -14.59
C GLU A 317 21.35 -16.03 -15.86
N ALA A 318 21.78 -15.01 -16.59
CA ALA A 318 21.07 -14.59 -17.79
C ALA A 318 21.06 -15.68 -18.86
N ASP A 319 19.88 -15.96 -19.39
CA ASP A 319 19.70 -16.99 -20.40
C ASP A 319 20.49 -16.67 -21.68
N LYS A 320 21.14 -17.67 -22.25
CA LYS A 320 22.06 -17.50 -23.39
C LYS A 320 21.37 -17.28 -24.74
N GLU A 321 20.10 -17.68 -24.87
CA GLU A 321 19.27 -17.34 -26.04
C GLU A 321 18.87 -15.86 -25.99
N LEU A 322 18.42 -15.40 -24.81
CA LEU A 322 17.95 -14.02 -24.61
C LEU A 322 19.10 -13.00 -24.54
N PHE A 323 20.20 -13.37 -23.89
CA PHE A 323 21.38 -12.54 -23.60
C PHE A 323 22.67 -13.23 -24.08
N PRO A 324 22.93 -13.33 -25.40
CA PRO A 324 24.12 -14.01 -25.92
C PRO A 324 25.46 -13.40 -25.45
N ASP A 325 25.47 -12.10 -25.10
CA ASP A 325 26.62 -11.39 -24.54
C ASP A 325 26.60 -11.29 -23.00
N GLY A 326 25.59 -11.87 -22.33
CA GLY A 326 25.37 -11.80 -20.88
C GLY A 326 24.75 -10.49 -20.35
N LEU A 327 24.35 -10.52 -19.07
CA LEU A 327 23.60 -9.44 -18.41
C LEU A 327 24.34 -8.09 -18.40
N ALA A 328 25.62 -8.10 -18.02
CA ALA A 328 26.44 -6.89 -17.95
C ALA A 328 26.61 -6.19 -19.31
N ALA A 329 26.71 -6.96 -20.40
CA ALA A 329 26.79 -6.39 -21.75
C ALA A 329 25.44 -5.77 -22.18
N PHE A 330 24.31 -6.38 -21.82
CA PHE A 330 23.00 -5.79 -22.01
C PHE A 330 22.82 -4.52 -21.16
N GLN A 331 23.14 -4.55 -19.87
CA GLN A 331 23.02 -3.39 -18.99
C GLN A 331 23.85 -2.20 -19.49
N LYS A 332 25.09 -2.45 -19.93
CA LYS A 332 25.95 -1.44 -20.56
C LYS A 332 25.36 -0.86 -21.86
N ARG A 333 24.63 -1.67 -22.64
CA ARG A 333 23.89 -1.21 -23.82
C ARG A 333 22.63 -0.43 -23.44
N LEU A 334 21.97 -0.78 -22.33
CA LEU A 334 20.76 -0.16 -21.81
C LEU A 334 21.03 1.19 -21.14
N ASP A 335 22.18 1.35 -20.47
CA ASP A 335 22.57 2.54 -19.69
C ASP A 335 21.54 2.90 -18.60
N LYS A 336 21.01 1.87 -17.93
CA LYS A 336 20.09 1.97 -16.80
C LYS A 336 20.39 0.89 -15.76
N PRO A 337 20.24 1.17 -14.46
CA PRO A 337 20.18 0.12 -13.44
C PRO A 337 19.05 -0.87 -13.72
N LEU A 338 19.28 -2.13 -13.36
CA LEU A 338 18.29 -3.20 -13.48
C LEU A 338 17.63 -3.52 -12.14
N VAL A 339 16.41 -4.04 -12.21
CA VAL A 339 15.72 -4.77 -11.13
C VAL A 339 15.52 -6.20 -11.63
N THR A 340 15.82 -7.22 -10.84
CA THR A 340 15.72 -8.62 -11.28
C THR A 340 14.84 -9.45 -10.38
N HIS A 341 13.80 -10.06 -10.96
CA HIS A 341 12.93 -11.04 -10.32
C HIS A 341 13.66 -12.37 -10.05
N ALA A 342 13.34 -13.05 -8.93
CA ALA A 342 13.71 -14.43 -8.63
C ALA A 342 12.52 -15.31 -8.21
N ARG A 343 12.43 -16.51 -8.82
CA ARG A 343 11.52 -17.60 -8.42
C ARG A 343 12.18 -18.44 -7.31
N TRP A 344 11.48 -19.46 -6.82
CA TRP A 344 12.11 -20.55 -6.07
C TRP A 344 13.16 -21.28 -6.94
N MET A 345 14.03 -22.08 -6.32
CA MET A 345 14.98 -22.93 -7.06
C MET A 345 14.33 -24.24 -7.46
N ASP A 346 14.49 -24.64 -8.72
CA ASP A 346 13.93 -25.89 -9.23
C ASP A 346 14.66 -27.11 -8.65
N ALA A 347 13.94 -28.20 -8.42
CA ALA A 347 14.50 -29.46 -7.92
C ALA A 347 15.54 -30.09 -8.87
N SER A 348 15.53 -29.70 -10.15
CA SER A 348 16.55 -30.08 -11.14
C SER A 348 17.79 -29.18 -11.17
N SER A 349 17.81 -28.07 -10.41
CA SER A 349 18.92 -27.11 -10.41
C SER A 349 20.23 -27.75 -9.93
N PRO A 350 21.37 -27.57 -10.65
CA PRO A 350 22.68 -28.07 -10.23
C PRO A 350 23.19 -27.40 -8.94
N TYR A 351 22.54 -26.33 -8.47
CA TYR A 351 22.84 -25.75 -7.17
C TYR A 351 22.58 -26.72 -6.00
N HIS A 352 21.65 -27.67 -6.14
CA HIS A 352 21.39 -28.71 -5.14
C HIS A 352 22.60 -29.61 -4.85
N ASP A 353 23.51 -29.80 -5.82
CA ASP A 353 24.75 -30.57 -5.63
C ASP A 353 25.88 -29.75 -4.97
N THR A 354 25.73 -28.43 -4.90
CA THR A 354 26.83 -27.49 -4.56
C THR A 354 26.61 -26.74 -3.24
N TYR A 355 25.37 -26.42 -2.89
CA TYR A 355 25.02 -25.50 -1.80
C TYR A 355 24.05 -26.14 -0.79
N ALA A 356 24.02 -25.61 0.43
CA ALA A 356 23.00 -25.93 1.42
C ALA A 356 21.61 -25.34 1.07
N PHE A 357 20.56 -26.13 1.24
CA PHE A 357 19.17 -25.80 0.96
C PHE A 357 18.26 -26.04 2.17
N SER A 358 17.09 -25.39 2.14
CA SER A 358 15.92 -25.75 2.94
C SER A 358 14.72 -25.80 2.00
N ASN A 359 14.15 -26.99 1.78
CA ASN A 359 13.22 -27.25 0.66
C ASN A 359 13.76 -26.67 -0.67
N ASN A 360 13.06 -25.68 -1.23
CA ASN A 360 13.33 -25.09 -2.55
C ASN A 360 14.04 -23.72 -2.47
N VAL A 361 14.63 -23.37 -1.31
CA VAL A 361 15.38 -22.13 -1.12
C VAL A 361 16.81 -22.40 -0.63
N VAL A 362 17.76 -21.57 -1.06
CA VAL A 362 19.18 -21.72 -0.73
C VAL A 362 19.49 -21.06 0.60
N THR A 363 20.09 -21.79 1.53
CA THR A 363 20.51 -21.28 2.85
C THR A 363 22.01 -21.03 2.94
N ASP A 364 22.81 -21.48 1.96
CA ASP A 364 24.27 -21.30 1.94
C ASP A 364 24.68 -19.84 1.67
N PRO A 365 25.48 -19.19 2.55
CA PRO A 365 25.96 -17.83 2.30
C PRO A 365 26.88 -17.70 1.08
N LYS A 366 27.53 -18.78 0.62
CA LYS A 366 28.39 -18.74 -0.59
C LYS A 366 27.58 -18.52 -1.87
N PHE A 367 26.40 -19.14 -1.97
CA PHE A 367 25.47 -18.90 -3.06
C PHE A 367 25.05 -17.43 -3.08
N TRP A 368 24.64 -16.90 -1.93
CA TRP A 368 24.20 -15.51 -1.80
C TRP A 368 25.30 -14.51 -2.15
N GLN A 369 26.55 -14.75 -1.75
CA GLN A 369 27.66 -13.90 -2.20
C GLN A 369 27.86 -13.98 -3.72
N GLY A 370 27.93 -15.19 -4.30
CA GLY A 370 28.17 -15.37 -5.74
C GLY A 370 27.07 -14.76 -6.63
N VAL A 371 25.80 -14.88 -6.22
CA VAL A 371 24.67 -14.26 -6.90
C VAL A 371 24.74 -12.73 -6.80
N MET A 372 25.00 -12.16 -5.63
CA MET A 372 25.03 -10.70 -5.46
C MET A 372 26.24 -10.07 -6.18
N ASP A 373 27.40 -10.76 -6.21
CA ASP A 373 28.54 -10.39 -7.06
C ASP A 373 28.15 -10.34 -8.55
N TYR A 374 27.52 -11.40 -9.07
CA TYR A 374 27.06 -11.47 -10.47
C TYR A 374 26.04 -10.36 -10.80
N LEU A 375 25.06 -10.12 -9.93
CA LEU A 375 24.03 -9.09 -10.13
C LEU A 375 24.64 -7.68 -10.10
N ARG A 376 25.58 -7.42 -9.20
CA ARG A 376 26.32 -6.16 -9.12
C ARG A 376 27.16 -5.92 -10.38
N GLU A 377 27.86 -6.93 -10.89
CA GLU A 377 28.56 -6.86 -12.19
C GLU A 377 27.58 -6.66 -13.37
N GLY A 378 26.38 -7.23 -13.27
CA GLY A 378 25.25 -7.02 -14.17
C GLY A 378 24.59 -5.65 -14.07
N GLY A 379 25.02 -4.76 -13.18
CA GLY A 379 24.44 -3.42 -12.97
C GLY A 379 23.02 -3.44 -12.39
N VAL A 380 22.67 -4.50 -11.64
CA VAL A 380 21.43 -4.62 -10.90
C VAL A 380 21.50 -3.76 -9.63
N ALA A 381 20.45 -2.98 -9.39
CA ALA A 381 20.29 -2.16 -8.18
C ALA A 381 19.31 -2.76 -7.17
N VAL A 382 18.39 -3.64 -7.63
CA VAL A 382 17.40 -4.27 -6.75
C VAL A 382 17.21 -5.74 -7.11
N TYR A 383 17.29 -6.61 -6.10
CA TYR A 383 16.92 -8.02 -6.22
C TYR A 383 15.52 -8.23 -5.64
N GLU A 384 14.64 -8.85 -6.41
CA GLU A 384 13.29 -9.20 -6.00
C GLU A 384 13.16 -10.69 -5.72
N GLN A 385 12.76 -11.04 -4.50
CA GLN A 385 12.38 -12.42 -4.15
C GLN A 385 10.86 -12.56 -4.21
N ASP A 386 10.39 -13.39 -5.14
CA ASP A 386 8.98 -13.76 -5.28
C ASP A 386 8.71 -15.20 -4.77
N TRP A 387 7.46 -15.65 -4.85
CA TRP A 387 6.95 -16.97 -4.47
C TRP A 387 6.99 -17.29 -2.96
N LEU A 388 7.22 -16.28 -2.10
CA LEU A 388 7.36 -16.44 -0.64
C LEU A 388 6.15 -17.12 0.03
N CYS A 389 4.93 -16.84 -0.43
CA CYS A 389 3.72 -17.49 0.09
C CYS A 389 3.44 -18.90 -0.45
N THR A 390 4.22 -19.41 -1.41
CA THR A 390 4.02 -20.75 -1.98
C THR A 390 5.30 -21.57 -2.02
N HIS A 391 6.13 -21.41 -3.06
CA HIS A 391 7.23 -22.31 -3.39
C HIS A 391 8.58 -21.87 -2.83
N ALA A 392 8.83 -20.55 -2.68
CA ALA A 392 10.06 -20.03 -2.11
C ALA A 392 9.98 -20.06 -0.57
N LYS A 393 9.80 -21.26 -0.01
CA LYS A 393 9.64 -21.48 1.43
C LYS A 393 10.72 -22.38 2.03
N PRO A 394 11.38 -21.94 3.11
CA PRO A 394 12.17 -22.83 3.96
C PRO A 394 11.26 -23.83 4.71
N ALA A 395 11.86 -24.85 5.32
CA ALA A 395 11.17 -25.85 6.12
C ALA A 395 10.60 -25.25 7.42
N ASP A 396 9.37 -25.66 7.79
CA ASP A 396 8.62 -25.15 8.94
C ASP A 396 8.80 -26.00 10.22
N ASN A 397 9.80 -26.88 10.23
CA ASN A 397 10.20 -27.71 11.38
C ASN A 397 11.55 -27.27 11.99
N SER A 398 12.10 -26.14 11.53
CA SER A 398 13.41 -25.61 11.91
C SER A 398 13.29 -24.25 12.59
N LEU A 399 14.15 -23.99 13.58
CA LEU A 399 14.25 -22.68 14.27
C LEU A 399 15.24 -21.73 13.58
N THR A 400 15.96 -22.17 12.54
CA THR A 400 17.12 -21.44 12.01
C THR A 400 17.19 -21.38 10.48
N GLU A 401 16.59 -22.32 9.76
CA GLU A 401 16.70 -22.35 8.28
C GLU A 401 15.98 -21.19 7.60
N ALA A 402 14.85 -20.74 8.14
CA ALA A 402 14.13 -19.60 7.60
C ALA A 402 14.89 -18.29 7.80
N ASP A 403 15.41 -18.06 9.01
CA ASP A 403 16.31 -16.93 9.27
C ASP A 403 17.58 -17.02 8.40
N ALA A 404 18.16 -18.21 8.20
CA ALA A 404 19.34 -18.37 7.33
C ALA A 404 19.07 -17.99 5.86
N PHE A 405 17.90 -18.31 5.31
CA PHE A 405 17.49 -17.87 3.97
C PHE A 405 17.38 -16.35 3.89
N PHE A 406 16.55 -15.73 4.74
CA PHE A 406 16.29 -14.29 4.68
C PHE A 406 17.50 -13.44 5.10
N ASP A 407 18.24 -13.82 6.14
CA ASP A 407 19.41 -13.10 6.64
C ASP A 407 20.58 -13.15 5.67
N ASN A 408 20.83 -14.28 5.01
CA ASN A 408 21.94 -14.38 4.04
C ASN A 408 21.60 -13.57 2.79
N MET A 409 20.38 -13.70 2.25
CA MET A 409 19.88 -12.86 1.16
C MET A 409 20.04 -11.36 1.48
N ALA A 410 19.55 -10.91 2.65
CA ALA A 410 19.65 -9.51 3.06
C ALA A 410 21.08 -9.02 3.29
N ARG A 411 21.93 -9.82 3.95
CA ARG A 411 23.30 -9.43 4.30
C ARG A 411 24.20 -9.30 3.06
N HIS A 412 24.13 -10.25 2.14
CA HIS A 412 24.97 -10.21 0.92
C HIS A 412 24.48 -9.13 -0.05
N SER A 413 23.15 -8.99 -0.23
CA SER A 413 22.55 -7.89 -0.97
C SER A 413 22.99 -6.51 -0.43
N ALA A 414 22.95 -6.31 0.89
CA ALA A 414 23.41 -5.07 1.53
C ALA A 414 24.93 -4.82 1.36
N ALA A 415 25.75 -5.87 1.39
CA ALA A 415 27.20 -5.75 1.24
C ALA A 415 27.61 -5.26 -0.16
N ASP A 416 26.87 -5.68 -1.19
CA ASP A 416 27.09 -5.31 -2.58
C ASP A 416 26.31 -4.05 -3.03
N GLY A 417 25.57 -3.41 -2.12
CA GLY A 417 24.82 -2.18 -2.39
C GLY A 417 23.54 -2.39 -3.21
N ILE A 418 23.00 -3.61 -3.19
CA ILE A 418 21.74 -3.99 -3.83
C ILE A 418 20.62 -3.83 -2.79
N ASP A 419 19.51 -3.20 -3.18
CA ASP A 419 18.30 -3.16 -2.37
C ASP A 419 17.49 -4.45 -2.57
N LEU A 420 16.69 -4.85 -1.57
CA LEU A 420 15.74 -5.95 -1.69
C LEU A 420 14.31 -5.45 -1.92
N GLN A 421 13.57 -6.24 -2.69
CA GLN A 421 12.13 -6.18 -2.87
C GLN A 421 11.53 -7.56 -2.53
N TYR A 422 10.44 -7.59 -1.74
CA TYR A 422 9.71 -8.84 -1.48
C TYR A 422 8.38 -8.88 -2.23
N CYS A 423 8.12 -10.01 -2.86
CA CYS A 423 6.92 -10.32 -3.62
C CYS A 423 6.28 -11.61 -3.07
N MET A 424 4.96 -11.74 -3.23
CA MET A 424 4.19 -12.84 -2.62
C MET A 424 4.37 -13.03 -1.09
N ALA A 425 4.80 -12.01 -0.35
CA ALA A 425 5.13 -12.13 1.08
C ALA A 425 3.96 -12.59 1.99
N LEU A 426 4.23 -13.49 2.94
CA LEU A 426 3.31 -13.85 4.03
C LEU A 426 3.35 -12.79 5.15
N PRO A 427 2.33 -12.73 6.04
CA PRO A 427 2.33 -11.80 7.18
C PRO A 427 3.58 -11.86 8.07
N ARG A 428 4.20 -13.03 8.24
CA ARG A 428 5.50 -13.15 8.94
C ARG A 428 6.68 -12.53 8.21
N ASP A 429 6.67 -12.50 6.87
CA ASP A 429 7.76 -11.95 6.07
C ASP A 429 7.72 -10.41 6.11
N TYR A 430 6.52 -9.84 6.18
CA TYR A 430 6.33 -8.44 6.58
C TYR A 430 6.97 -8.15 7.93
N LEU A 431 6.77 -8.99 8.95
CA LEU A 431 7.40 -8.80 10.26
C LEU A 431 8.93 -8.99 10.20
N GLN A 432 9.42 -10.00 9.48
CA GLN A 432 10.85 -10.23 9.23
C GLN A 432 11.51 -9.01 8.56
N SER A 433 10.77 -8.27 7.71
CA SER A 433 11.27 -7.04 7.09
C SER A 433 11.76 -5.98 8.09
N THR A 434 11.35 -6.06 9.35
CA THR A 434 11.84 -5.16 10.41
C THR A 434 13.31 -5.39 10.78
N LEU A 435 13.93 -6.49 10.33
CA LEU A 435 15.35 -6.77 10.55
C LEU A 435 16.27 -6.16 9.48
N TYR A 436 15.74 -5.87 8.29
CA TYR A 436 16.54 -5.52 7.10
C TYR A 436 16.32 -4.06 6.69
N SER A 437 17.39 -3.26 6.64
CA SER A 437 17.31 -1.85 6.24
C SER A 437 17.42 -1.64 4.73
N ASN A 438 18.01 -2.59 4.00
CA ASN A 438 18.07 -2.63 2.53
C ASN A 438 16.83 -3.26 1.89
N LEU A 439 15.92 -3.86 2.66
CA LEU A 439 14.59 -4.23 2.16
C LEU A 439 13.74 -2.97 2.06
N THR A 440 13.68 -2.41 0.84
CA THR A 440 13.09 -1.11 0.57
C THR A 440 11.60 -1.22 0.27
N THR A 441 11.18 -2.27 -0.42
CA THR A 441 9.83 -2.41 -0.96
C THR A 441 9.23 -3.79 -0.71
N ILE A 442 7.90 -3.82 -0.63
CA ILE A 442 7.12 -5.06 -0.52
C ILE A 442 5.82 -4.93 -1.34
N ARG A 443 5.44 -5.97 -2.07
CA ARG A 443 4.22 -5.96 -2.89
C ARG A 443 2.99 -6.18 -2.03
N VAL A 444 2.04 -5.25 -2.10
CA VAL A 444 0.82 -5.22 -1.26
C VAL A 444 -0.48 -5.46 -2.07
N SER A 445 -0.38 -5.95 -3.30
CA SER A 445 -1.50 -6.27 -4.21
C SER A 445 -1.18 -7.48 -5.07
N ASP A 446 -2.23 -8.14 -5.59
CA ASP A 446 -2.12 -9.21 -6.59
C ASP A 446 -1.59 -8.72 -7.94
N ASP A 447 -1.25 -9.65 -8.84
CA ASP A 447 -0.61 -9.37 -10.13
C ASP A 447 -1.45 -8.44 -11.01
N ARG A 448 -0.80 -7.56 -11.78
CA ARG A 448 -1.37 -6.50 -12.62
C ARG A 448 -2.24 -5.53 -11.83
N PHE A 449 -1.68 -4.41 -11.37
CA PHE A 449 -2.41 -3.44 -10.56
C PHE A 449 -3.59 -2.80 -11.30
N ASP A 450 -4.80 -2.95 -10.75
CA ASP A 450 -6.05 -2.49 -11.34
C ASP A 450 -7.12 -2.14 -10.28
N ARG A 451 -8.26 -1.62 -10.73
CA ARG A 451 -9.36 -1.14 -9.86
C ARG A 451 -9.80 -2.15 -8.78
N PRO A 452 -10.00 -3.45 -9.07
CA PRO A 452 -10.30 -4.47 -8.07
C PRO A 452 -9.30 -4.54 -6.90
N LYS A 453 -8.02 -4.32 -7.17
CA LYS A 453 -6.93 -4.48 -6.19
C LYS A 453 -6.70 -3.26 -5.30
N TRP A 454 -7.38 -2.14 -5.55
CA TRP A 454 -7.20 -0.91 -4.76
C TRP A 454 -7.52 -1.08 -3.26
N ASP A 455 -8.56 -1.84 -2.91
CA ASP A 455 -8.92 -2.05 -1.49
C ASP A 455 -7.79 -2.78 -0.74
N MET A 456 -7.33 -3.90 -1.30
CA MET A 456 -6.20 -4.68 -0.80
C MET A 456 -4.94 -3.80 -0.68
N PHE A 457 -4.56 -3.13 -1.77
CA PHE A 457 -3.41 -2.25 -1.81
C PHE A 457 -3.44 -1.19 -0.69
N LEU A 458 -4.59 -0.56 -0.45
CA LEU A 458 -4.72 0.48 0.56
C LEU A 458 -4.67 -0.08 1.99
N TYR A 459 -5.38 -1.19 2.27
CA TYR A 459 -5.35 -1.81 3.60
C TYR A 459 -3.97 -2.38 3.94
N ASP A 460 -3.31 -3.05 3.01
CA ASP A 460 -2.02 -3.71 3.23
C ASP A 460 -0.83 -2.72 3.13
N SER A 461 -1.01 -1.56 2.48
CA SER A 461 -0.11 -0.39 2.62
C SER A 461 0.04 0.08 4.08
N GLN A 462 -1.00 -0.05 4.91
CA GLN A 462 -0.91 0.28 6.35
C GLN A 462 -0.04 -0.72 7.12
N LEU A 463 0.01 -2.00 6.70
CA LEU A 463 0.93 -2.99 7.26
C LEU A 463 2.37 -2.68 6.85
N ALA A 464 2.64 -2.59 5.55
CA ALA A 464 3.95 -2.27 4.97
C ALA A 464 4.56 -1.00 5.56
N GLY A 465 3.85 0.13 5.44
CA GLY A 465 4.33 1.44 5.87
C GLY A 465 4.55 1.57 7.38
N SER A 466 3.93 0.72 8.20
CA SER A 466 4.21 0.67 9.65
C SER A 466 5.55 0.03 9.96
N LEU A 467 5.95 -0.97 9.17
CA LEU A 467 7.16 -1.78 9.37
C LEU A 467 8.40 -1.19 8.67
N GLY A 468 8.27 0.02 8.14
CA GLY A 468 9.36 0.74 7.47
C GLY A 468 9.77 0.09 6.16
N VAL A 469 8.81 -0.41 5.39
CA VAL A 469 8.97 -0.82 3.99
C VAL A 469 7.93 -0.10 3.13
N TRP A 470 8.29 0.27 1.91
CA TRP A 470 7.41 1.04 1.03
C TRP A 470 6.49 0.12 0.22
N PRO A 471 5.17 0.36 0.23
CA PRO A 471 4.22 -0.49 -0.50
C PRO A 471 4.35 -0.29 -2.01
N TRP A 472 4.62 -1.38 -2.70
CA TRP A 472 4.67 -1.48 -4.16
C TRP A 472 3.37 -2.11 -4.68
N ALA A 473 2.84 -1.52 -5.76
CA ALA A 473 1.50 -1.81 -6.27
C ALA A 473 1.44 -2.97 -7.28
N ASP A 474 2.60 -3.40 -7.80
CA ASP A 474 2.74 -4.10 -9.08
C ASP A 474 2.56 -3.20 -10.34
N VAL A 475 2.85 -3.76 -11.52
CA VAL A 475 2.80 -3.12 -12.83
C VAL A 475 1.39 -2.72 -13.25
N PHE A 476 1.29 -1.58 -13.93
CA PHE A 476 0.09 -1.08 -14.58
C PHE A 476 0.47 -0.34 -15.87
N LEU A 477 -0.53 0.11 -16.63
CA LEU A 477 -0.28 0.83 -17.89
C LEU A 477 -0.32 2.34 -17.66
N SER A 478 0.60 3.08 -18.27
CA SER A 478 0.75 4.54 -18.08
C SER A 478 -0.50 5.36 -18.43
N GLY A 479 -1.44 4.83 -19.24
CA GLY A 479 -2.74 5.44 -19.50
C GLY A 479 -3.71 5.43 -18.29
N GLU A 480 -3.48 4.56 -17.31
CA GLU A 480 -4.39 4.30 -16.19
C GLU A 480 -4.24 5.32 -15.07
N THR A 481 -4.79 6.52 -15.29
CA THR A 481 -4.64 7.71 -14.43
C THR A 481 -4.88 7.46 -12.93
N ASN A 482 -5.87 6.66 -12.55
CA ASN A 482 -6.13 6.38 -11.13
C ASN A 482 -5.12 5.36 -10.54
N ASN A 483 -4.66 4.37 -11.32
CA ASN A 483 -3.61 3.45 -10.87
C ASN A 483 -2.30 4.21 -10.64
N LEU A 484 -1.92 5.07 -11.61
CA LEU A 484 -0.76 5.96 -11.50
C LEU A 484 -0.85 6.93 -10.32
N LEU A 485 -2.04 7.49 -10.05
CA LEU A 485 -2.29 8.33 -8.90
C LEU A 485 -2.06 7.57 -7.58
N ILE A 486 -2.66 6.39 -7.43
CA ILE A 486 -2.57 5.59 -6.20
C ILE A 486 -1.12 5.12 -5.96
N ALA A 487 -0.42 4.66 -6.99
CA ALA A 487 0.98 4.28 -6.91
C ALA A 487 1.87 5.47 -6.47
N ASN A 488 1.62 6.68 -6.96
CA ASN A 488 2.35 7.87 -6.50
C ASN A 488 1.99 8.25 -5.05
N LEU A 489 0.71 8.13 -4.68
CA LEU A 489 0.23 8.42 -3.32
C LEU A 489 0.70 7.38 -2.28
N SER A 490 1.15 6.20 -2.69
CA SER A 490 1.75 5.21 -1.79
C SER A 490 3.16 5.57 -1.32
N ALA A 491 3.78 6.57 -1.95
CA ALA A 491 5.19 6.91 -1.79
C ALA A 491 6.18 5.74 -2.11
N GLY A 492 5.70 4.64 -2.68
CA GLY A 492 6.50 3.51 -3.16
C GLY A 492 7.08 3.73 -4.57
N PRO A 493 7.44 2.64 -5.27
CA PRO A 493 7.87 2.68 -6.66
C PRO A 493 6.73 3.08 -7.61
N VAL A 494 7.08 3.74 -8.70
CA VAL A 494 6.15 3.99 -9.82
C VAL A 494 6.71 3.37 -11.08
N GLY A 495 6.08 2.25 -11.48
CA GLY A 495 6.47 1.40 -12.58
C GLY A 495 5.34 1.17 -13.56
N VAL A 496 5.63 1.21 -14.86
CA VAL A 496 4.64 0.92 -15.91
C VAL A 496 5.20 -0.03 -16.97
N GLY A 497 4.31 -0.78 -17.63
CA GLY A 497 4.66 -1.86 -18.56
C GLY A 497 4.05 -1.73 -19.96
N ASP A 498 3.88 -0.51 -20.48
CA ASP A 498 3.25 -0.24 -21.78
C ASP A 498 4.04 -0.79 -22.99
N ALA A 499 3.34 -1.21 -24.04
CA ALA A 499 3.93 -1.59 -25.32
C ALA A 499 4.59 -0.40 -26.05
N LEU A 500 5.45 -0.71 -27.03
CA LEU A 500 5.94 0.28 -27.99
C LEU A 500 4.76 1.05 -28.64
N GLY A 501 4.84 2.38 -28.63
CA GLY A 501 3.82 3.28 -29.15
C GLY A 501 2.59 3.47 -28.25
N LYS A 502 2.60 2.98 -27.01
CA LYS A 502 1.46 3.08 -26.07
C LYS A 502 1.69 3.96 -24.84
N VAL A 503 2.95 4.28 -24.52
CA VAL A 503 3.28 5.08 -23.33
C VAL A 503 2.65 6.48 -23.36
N ASN A 504 2.12 6.91 -22.21
CA ASN A 504 1.40 8.16 -22.02
C ASN A 504 2.26 9.16 -21.24
N ALA A 505 3.15 9.86 -21.96
CA ALA A 505 4.03 10.90 -21.41
C ALA A 505 3.28 11.96 -20.59
N ALA A 506 2.09 12.36 -21.05
CA ALA A 506 1.26 13.38 -20.38
C ALA A 506 0.72 12.91 -19.01
N ASN A 507 0.61 11.60 -18.78
CA ASN A 507 0.22 11.06 -17.49
C ASN A 507 1.42 10.89 -16.57
N LEU A 508 2.53 10.32 -17.08
CA LEU A 508 3.77 10.14 -16.30
C LEU A 508 4.38 11.47 -15.83
N SER A 509 4.19 12.56 -16.58
CA SER A 509 4.59 13.90 -16.14
C SER A 509 3.86 14.42 -14.89
N LYS A 510 2.76 13.78 -14.46
CA LYS A 510 2.02 14.12 -13.23
C LYS A 510 2.64 13.56 -11.95
N VAL A 511 3.52 12.56 -12.08
CA VAL A 511 4.22 11.93 -10.95
C VAL A 511 5.69 12.31 -10.88
N ALA A 512 6.34 12.59 -12.02
CA ALA A 512 7.77 12.91 -12.06
C ALA A 512 8.07 14.30 -12.63
N ARG A 513 9.23 14.85 -12.27
CA ARG A 513 9.83 16.01 -12.95
C ARG A 513 10.46 15.59 -14.30
N PRO A 514 10.86 16.54 -15.18
CA PRO A 514 11.50 16.23 -16.46
C PRO A 514 12.86 15.51 -16.38
N ASP A 515 13.46 15.34 -15.19
CA ASP A 515 14.63 14.50 -14.93
C ASP A 515 14.29 13.11 -14.37
N GLY A 516 13.00 12.79 -14.23
CA GLY A 516 12.51 11.46 -13.81
C GLY A 516 12.35 11.31 -12.32
N VAL A 517 12.79 12.30 -11.53
CA VAL A 517 12.63 12.33 -10.08
C VAL A 517 11.14 12.40 -9.73
N LEU A 518 10.67 11.43 -8.94
CA LEU A 518 9.28 11.34 -8.48
C LEU A 518 8.95 12.43 -7.46
N VAL A 519 7.74 12.96 -7.52
CA VAL A 519 7.20 13.95 -6.58
C VAL A 519 6.10 13.26 -5.77
N LYS A 520 6.46 12.83 -4.57
CA LYS A 520 5.73 11.87 -3.72
C LYS A 520 5.35 12.46 -2.37
N PRO A 521 4.40 11.84 -1.63
CA PRO A 521 4.06 12.25 -0.28
C PRO A 521 5.05 11.68 0.75
N ASP A 522 4.97 12.13 2.00
CA ASP A 522 5.93 11.76 3.05
C ASP A 522 5.69 10.35 3.64
N VAL A 523 4.49 9.79 3.44
CA VAL A 523 4.06 8.47 3.92
C VAL A 523 3.14 7.78 2.89
N PRO A 524 2.86 6.48 3.01
CA PRO A 524 1.88 5.83 2.14
C PRO A 524 0.44 6.30 2.37
N ILE A 525 -0.37 6.24 1.31
CA ILE A 525 -1.82 6.38 1.39
C ILE A 525 -2.45 5.15 2.03
N VAL A 526 -3.30 5.39 3.03
CA VAL A 526 -3.96 4.35 3.83
C VAL A 526 -5.42 4.75 4.11
N PRO A 527 -6.34 3.78 4.29
CA PRO A 527 -7.74 4.07 4.64
C PRO A 527 -7.84 4.85 5.95
N THR A 528 -8.85 5.72 6.05
CA THR A 528 -9.17 6.40 7.31
C THR A 528 -9.72 5.41 8.34
N ASP A 529 -9.52 5.69 9.63
CA ASP A 529 -10.09 4.89 10.73
C ASP A 529 -11.61 4.70 10.58
N ALA A 530 -12.34 5.69 10.05
CA ALA A 530 -13.77 5.59 9.76
C ALA A 530 -14.09 4.55 8.68
N THR A 531 -13.22 4.38 7.67
CA THR A 531 -13.34 3.33 6.66
C THR A 531 -13.10 1.95 7.28
N TYR A 532 -12.05 1.77 8.10
CA TYR A 532 -11.82 0.52 8.84
C TYR A 532 -13.03 0.14 9.73
N ILE A 533 -13.59 1.09 10.48
CA ILE A 533 -14.76 0.87 11.35
C ILE A 533 -16.00 0.51 10.53
N GLY A 534 -16.25 1.19 9.41
CA GLY A 534 -17.38 0.89 8.53
C GLY A 534 -17.25 -0.47 7.84
N GLU A 535 -16.05 -0.86 7.44
CA GLU A 535 -15.75 -2.18 6.86
C GLU A 535 -15.95 -3.29 7.88
N ALA A 536 -15.36 -3.17 9.07
CA ALA A 536 -15.52 -4.11 10.17
C ALA A 536 -16.95 -4.15 10.75
N ALA A 537 -17.80 -3.17 10.41
CA ALA A 537 -19.24 -3.19 10.68
C ALA A 537 -20.07 -3.86 9.57
N GLY A 538 -19.44 -4.41 8.53
CA GLY A 538 -20.10 -5.07 7.39
C GLY A 538 -20.86 -4.10 6.48
N LYS A 539 -20.56 -2.79 6.52
CA LYS A 539 -21.30 -1.76 5.78
C LYS A 539 -20.74 -1.48 4.39
N LEU A 540 -19.47 -1.86 4.13
CA LEU A 540 -18.73 -1.58 2.89
C LEU A 540 -18.93 -0.11 2.43
N PRO A 541 -18.53 0.89 3.25
CA PRO A 541 -18.70 2.32 2.93
C PRO A 541 -17.93 2.71 1.66
N ALA A 542 -18.07 3.94 1.17
CA ALA A 542 -17.10 4.47 0.21
C ALA A 542 -15.68 4.34 0.78
N MET A 543 -14.70 3.96 -0.05
CA MET A 543 -13.30 4.02 0.37
C MET A 543 -12.92 5.48 0.56
N VAL A 544 -12.26 5.79 1.68
CA VAL A 544 -11.60 7.08 1.91
C VAL A 544 -10.21 6.78 2.41
N ALA A 545 -9.21 7.04 1.58
CA ALA A 545 -7.82 6.87 1.93
C ALA A 545 -7.08 8.20 1.83
N ALA A 546 -6.13 8.42 2.74
CA ALA A 546 -5.40 9.68 2.84
C ALA A 546 -3.89 9.46 3.02
N THR A 547 -3.12 10.32 2.38
CA THR A 547 -1.69 10.55 2.66
C THR A 547 -1.44 12.05 2.87
N HIS A 548 -0.20 12.44 3.13
CA HIS A 548 0.15 13.81 3.45
C HIS A 548 1.60 14.20 3.15
N VAL A 549 1.81 15.51 3.15
CA VAL A 549 3.13 16.14 3.25
C VAL A 549 3.13 17.11 4.42
N VAL A 550 4.18 17.08 5.25
CA VAL A 550 4.45 18.02 6.34
C VAL A 550 5.64 18.90 5.94
N HIS A 551 5.42 20.21 5.91
CA HIS A 551 6.53 21.16 5.80
C HIS A 551 7.19 21.40 7.16
N ALA A 552 8.46 21.82 7.18
CA ALA A 552 9.22 22.03 8.41
C ALA A 552 8.48 22.93 9.42
N THR A 553 7.79 23.95 8.91
CA THR A 553 6.93 24.95 9.58
C THR A 553 5.67 24.38 10.24
N GLY A 554 5.33 23.10 10.01
CA GLY A 554 4.14 22.45 10.55
C GLY A 554 2.92 22.47 9.63
N LEU A 555 2.94 23.27 8.55
CA LEU A 555 1.92 23.25 7.51
C LEU A 555 1.81 21.83 6.92
N THR A 556 0.63 21.23 7.06
CA THR A 556 0.39 19.84 6.65
C THR A 556 -0.69 19.80 5.57
N TYR A 557 -0.31 19.29 4.40
CA TYR A 557 -1.19 19.10 3.26
C TYR A 557 -1.67 17.66 3.23
N ARG A 558 -2.97 17.43 3.05
CA ARG A 558 -3.54 16.08 2.92
C ARG A 558 -3.98 15.82 1.49
N TYR A 559 -3.80 14.58 1.06
CA TYR A 559 -4.16 14.08 -0.26
C TYR A 559 -5.13 12.94 -0.06
N VAL A 560 -6.40 13.15 -0.45
CA VAL A 560 -7.50 12.23 -0.16
C VAL A 560 -7.98 11.62 -1.47
N PHE A 561 -7.89 10.30 -1.59
CA PHE A 561 -8.48 9.55 -2.69
C PHE A 561 -9.68 8.77 -2.17
N ALA A 562 -10.81 8.88 -2.86
CA ALA A 562 -12.04 8.21 -2.49
C ALA A 562 -12.75 7.61 -3.71
N TYR A 563 -13.45 6.51 -3.50
CA TYR A 563 -14.22 5.85 -4.54
C TYR A 563 -15.36 5.01 -3.96
N ALA A 564 -16.39 4.82 -4.77
CA ALA A 564 -17.50 3.94 -4.47
C ALA A 564 -17.11 2.47 -4.68
N ARG A 565 -17.58 1.64 -3.75
CA ARG A 565 -17.47 0.18 -3.70
C ARG A 565 -18.82 -0.52 -3.84
N GLN A 566 -19.91 0.25 -3.80
CA GLN A 566 -21.27 -0.19 -4.09
C GLN A 566 -21.86 0.65 -5.23
N SER A 567 -22.86 0.11 -5.92
CA SER A 567 -23.74 0.86 -6.83
C SER A 567 -25.06 1.23 -6.13
N ARG A 568 -25.78 2.22 -6.65
CA ARG A 568 -27.16 2.47 -6.20
C ARG A 568 -28.06 1.27 -6.57
N ALA A 569 -28.77 0.73 -5.58
CA ALA A 569 -29.70 -0.38 -5.78
C ALA A 569 -30.83 0.00 -6.76
N PRO A 570 -31.19 -0.88 -7.71
CA PRO A 570 -32.26 -0.62 -8.67
C PRO A 570 -33.66 -0.78 -8.03
N GLN A 571 -34.69 -0.20 -8.63
CA GLN A 571 -36.08 -0.36 -8.17
C GLN A 571 -36.66 -1.75 -8.46
N ARG A 572 -36.20 -2.41 -9.52
CA ARG A 572 -36.56 -3.79 -9.91
C ARG A 572 -35.32 -4.51 -10.40
N VAL A 573 -35.21 -5.80 -10.10
CA VAL A 573 -34.16 -6.70 -10.58
C VAL A 573 -34.82 -7.79 -11.44
N TYR A 574 -34.18 -8.12 -12.56
CA TYR A 574 -34.52 -9.21 -13.46
C TYR A 574 -33.29 -10.10 -13.58
N GLN A 575 -33.34 -11.32 -13.03
CA GLN A 575 -32.22 -12.26 -13.07
C GLN A 575 -31.87 -12.64 -14.51
N ALA A 576 -30.60 -12.93 -14.76
CA ALA A 576 -30.13 -13.30 -16.08
C ALA A 576 -30.47 -14.77 -16.41
N GLU A 577 -30.47 -15.66 -15.43
CA GLU A 577 -30.87 -17.05 -15.58
C GLU A 577 -32.38 -17.25 -15.84
N ASP A 578 -33.21 -16.28 -15.45
CA ASP A 578 -34.66 -16.24 -15.74
C ASP A 578 -34.98 -15.61 -17.13
N ALA A 579 -33.96 -15.14 -17.86
CA ALA A 579 -34.13 -14.44 -19.13
C ALA A 579 -34.23 -15.39 -20.33
N THR A 580 -34.54 -14.84 -21.52
CA THR A 580 -34.43 -15.61 -22.76
C THR A 580 -32.95 -15.66 -23.18
N LEU A 581 -32.37 -16.87 -23.14
CA LEU A 581 -30.97 -17.13 -23.47
C LEU A 581 -30.82 -17.73 -24.87
N SER A 582 -29.71 -17.40 -25.54
CA SER A 582 -29.26 -18.09 -26.75
C SER A 582 -27.74 -18.17 -26.75
N GLY A 583 -27.19 -19.38 -26.89
CA GLY A 583 -25.75 -19.67 -26.82
C GLY A 583 -25.14 -19.58 -25.41
N VAL A 584 -25.55 -18.55 -24.66
CA VAL A 584 -25.30 -18.36 -23.22
C VAL A 584 -25.82 -19.56 -22.41
N THR A 585 -25.05 -19.97 -21.40
CA THR A 585 -25.45 -21.00 -20.42
C THR A 585 -25.75 -20.39 -19.05
N VAL A 586 -26.49 -21.11 -18.21
CA VAL A 586 -26.65 -20.77 -16.78
C VAL A 586 -25.58 -21.54 -15.99
N SER A 587 -24.77 -20.81 -15.24
CA SER A 587 -23.68 -21.38 -14.44
C SER A 587 -23.78 -20.99 -12.96
N THR A 588 -23.11 -21.77 -12.12
CA THR A 588 -23.00 -21.60 -10.66
C THR A 588 -21.57 -21.80 -10.16
N GLY A 589 -20.59 -21.95 -11.06
CA GLY A 589 -19.21 -22.28 -10.72
C GLY A 589 -18.45 -21.19 -9.95
N GLU A 590 -18.96 -19.96 -10.01
CA GLU A 590 -18.36 -18.77 -9.40
C GLU A 590 -19.27 -18.24 -8.29
N SER A 591 -18.70 -17.76 -7.20
CA SER A 591 -19.48 -17.25 -6.06
C SER A 591 -19.86 -15.77 -6.19
N GLY A 592 -20.86 -15.33 -5.43
CA GLY A 592 -21.22 -13.91 -5.30
C GLY A 592 -22.30 -13.41 -6.28
N TYR A 593 -22.85 -14.26 -7.15
CA TYR A 593 -24.10 -13.99 -7.88
C TYR A 593 -25.31 -13.98 -6.92
N THR A 594 -26.48 -13.62 -7.44
CA THR A 594 -27.77 -13.63 -6.72
C THR A 594 -28.77 -14.54 -7.43
N GLY A 595 -29.83 -14.99 -6.75
CA GLY A 595 -30.77 -15.92 -7.38
C GLY A 595 -30.25 -17.34 -7.38
N SER A 596 -30.36 -18.02 -8.52
CA SER A 596 -30.00 -19.44 -8.67
C SER A 596 -28.79 -19.71 -9.57
N GLY A 597 -28.35 -18.73 -10.37
CA GLY A 597 -27.11 -18.81 -11.15
C GLY A 597 -26.71 -17.46 -11.75
N PHE A 598 -25.97 -17.51 -12.86
CA PHE A 598 -25.68 -16.36 -13.70
C PHE A 598 -25.58 -16.79 -15.17
N ALA A 599 -25.72 -15.82 -16.08
CA ALA A 599 -25.53 -16.01 -17.52
C ALA A 599 -24.04 -15.96 -17.90
N ASP A 600 -23.54 -17.05 -18.49
CA ASP A 600 -22.16 -17.21 -18.97
C ASP A 600 -22.11 -17.30 -20.51
N PHE A 601 -21.42 -16.37 -21.16
CA PHE A 601 -21.33 -16.23 -22.62
C PHE A 601 -20.24 -17.14 -23.20
N GLN A 602 -20.64 -18.15 -23.97
CA GLN A 602 -19.76 -19.21 -24.47
C GLN A 602 -19.03 -18.81 -25.77
N HIS A 603 -19.66 -18.00 -26.62
CA HIS A 603 -19.13 -17.65 -27.95
C HIS A 603 -18.83 -16.16 -28.11
N ALA A 604 -17.97 -15.86 -29.09
CA ALA A 604 -17.55 -14.49 -29.40
C ALA A 604 -18.66 -13.63 -30.06
N ASP A 605 -19.65 -14.26 -30.67
CA ASP A 605 -20.69 -13.60 -31.46
C ASP A 605 -22.04 -14.29 -31.25
N ALA A 606 -23.12 -13.54 -31.50
CA ALA A 606 -24.51 -13.98 -31.51
C ALA A 606 -25.10 -14.48 -30.18
N ASP A 607 -24.29 -14.91 -29.22
CA ASP A 607 -24.73 -15.20 -27.84
C ASP A 607 -25.48 -13.99 -27.25
N TYR A 608 -26.65 -14.22 -26.64
CA TYR A 608 -27.41 -13.14 -26.01
C TYR A 608 -28.22 -13.54 -24.77
N VAL A 609 -28.48 -12.53 -23.95
CA VAL A 609 -29.45 -12.52 -22.85
C VAL A 609 -30.53 -11.48 -23.20
N GLU A 610 -31.81 -11.87 -23.21
CA GLU A 610 -32.94 -10.96 -23.43
C GLU A 610 -33.97 -10.99 -22.29
N TRP A 611 -34.12 -9.85 -21.63
CA TRP A 611 -35.07 -9.63 -20.54
C TRP A 611 -36.38 -9.02 -21.04
N THR A 612 -37.50 -9.49 -20.48
CA THR A 612 -38.83 -8.89 -20.64
C THR A 612 -39.12 -7.96 -19.46
N VAL A 613 -38.90 -6.66 -19.64
CA VAL A 613 -39.04 -5.63 -18.61
C VAL A 613 -40.46 -5.06 -18.59
N ARG A 614 -41.01 -4.80 -17.40
CA ARG A 614 -42.32 -4.12 -17.24
C ARG A 614 -42.15 -2.74 -16.61
N ALA A 615 -42.42 -1.70 -17.40
CA ALA A 615 -42.36 -0.31 -16.98
C ALA A 615 -43.77 0.21 -16.60
N PRO A 616 -43.95 0.86 -15.43
CA PRO A 616 -45.26 1.34 -14.96
C PRO A 616 -45.78 2.59 -15.69
N ALA A 617 -44.93 3.28 -16.46
CA ALA A 617 -45.25 4.49 -17.21
C ALA A 617 -44.22 4.67 -18.34
N PRO A 618 -44.53 5.40 -19.44
CA PRO A 618 -43.54 5.70 -20.46
C PRO A 618 -42.53 6.73 -19.93
N GLY A 619 -41.27 6.65 -20.36
CA GLY A 619 -40.26 7.66 -20.03
C GLY A 619 -38.83 7.15 -20.02
N THR A 620 -37.91 7.95 -19.49
CA THR A 620 -36.51 7.56 -19.29
C THR A 620 -36.37 6.62 -18.09
N TYR A 621 -35.65 5.53 -18.30
CA TYR A 621 -35.23 4.59 -17.26
C TYR A 621 -33.70 4.43 -17.32
N THR A 622 -33.12 4.12 -16.17
CA THR A 622 -31.74 3.68 -16.06
C THR A 622 -31.73 2.15 -15.98
N LEU A 623 -30.97 1.53 -16.88
CA LEU A 623 -30.71 0.11 -16.95
C LEU A 623 -29.31 -0.15 -16.38
N GLN A 624 -29.20 -1.05 -15.41
CA GLN A 624 -27.98 -1.41 -14.70
C GLN A 624 -27.74 -2.91 -14.87
N PHE A 625 -26.55 -3.34 -15.29
CA PHE A 625 -26.19 -4.74 -15.47
C PHE A 625 -25.15 -5.11 -14.41
N ARG A 626 -25.47 -6.07 -13.53
CA ARG A 626 -24.48 -6.63 -12.58
C ARG A 626 -23.73 -7.77 -13.26
N TYR A 627 -22.41 -7.72 -13.19
CA TYR A 627 -21.55 -8.59 -13.98
C TYR A 627 -20.21 -8.88 -13.29
N ALA A 628 -19.52 -9.92 -13.76
CA ALA A 628 -18.12 -10.22 -13.43
C ALA A 628 -17.31 -10.44 -14.72
N ASN A 629 -16.04 -10.03 -14.73
CA ASN A 629 -15.08 -10.19 -15.82
C ASN A 629 -13.66 -10.32 -15.23
N ALA A 630 -13.13 -11.53 -15.15
CA ALA A 630 -11.77 -11.76 -14.65
C ALA A 630 -10.65 -11.53 -15.68
N SER A 631 -10.99 -11.23 -16.94
CA SER A 631 -9.95 -10.93 -17.94
C SER A 631 -9.40 -9.51 -17.76
N PHE A 632 -8.15 -9.27 -18.14
CA PHE A 632 -7.52 -7.95 -18.07
C PHE A 632 -8.07 -6.92 -19.08
N THR A 633 -8.99 -7.34 -19.97
CA THR A 633 -9.56 -6.52 -21.04
C THR A 633 -11.06 -6.33 -20.89
N ASP A 634 -11.59 -5.27 -21.51
CA ASP A 634 -13.02 -5.03 -21.64
C ASP A 634 -13.71 -6.13 -22.46
N ARG A 635 -14.94 -6.49 -22.09
CA ARG A 635 -15.81 -7.45 -22.80
C ARG A 635 -17.13 -6.78 -23.23
N PRO A 636 -17.08 -5.84 -24.20
CA PRO A 636 -18.24 -5.02 -24.54
C PRO A 636 -19.38 -5.83 -25.19
N LEU A 637 -20.62 -5.47 -24.87
CA LEU A 637 -21.83 -6.07 -25.45
C LEU A 637 -22.68 -5.04 -26.19
N ALA A 638 -23.34 -5.47 -27.27
CA ALA A 638 -24.35 -4.67 -27.96
C ALA A 638 -25.69 -4.74 -27.22
N VAL A 639 -26.09 -3.63 -26.58
CA VAL A 639 -27.35 -3.53 -25.83
C VAL A 639 -28.44 -2.87 -26.68
N LYS A 640 -29.57 -3.58 -26.83
CA LYS A 640 -30.72 -3.20 -27.67
C LYS A 640 -31.99 -3.14 -26.84
N VAL A 641 -32.82 -2.10 -27.06
CA VAL A 641 -34.09 -1.89 -26.32
C VAL A 641 -35.23 -1.74 -27.33
N ASN A 642 -36.33 -2.47 -27.15
CA ASN A 642 -37.56 -2.39 -27.97
C ASN A 642 -37.33 -2.39 -29.50
N GLY A 643 -36.38 -3.20 -29.99
CA GLY A 643 -36.10 -3.26 -31.43
C GLY A 643 -35.24 -2.12 -32.00
N ALA A 644 -34.88 -1.10 -31.20
CA ALA A 644 -34.09 0.06 -31.63
C ALA A 644 -32.64 -0.27 -32.05
N ALA A 645 -31.89 0.75 -32.48
CA ALA A 645 -30.45 0.63 -32.73
C ALA A 645 -29.71 0.18 -31.46
N ALA A 646 -28.79 -0.77 -31.61
CA ALA A 646 -27.99 -1.26 -30.50
C ALA A 646 -26.93 -0.22 -30.08
N ARG A 647 -26.58 -0.22 -28.79
CA ARG A 647 -25.53 0.60 -28.21
C ARG A 647 -24.50 -0.30 -27.57
N THR A 648 -23.24 -0.16 -27.94
CA THR A 648 -22.14 -0.84 -27.25
C THR A 648 -22.04 -0.36 -25.81
N LEU A 649 -22.08 -1.29 -24.86
CA LEU A 649 -21.83 -1.05 -23.45
C LEU A 649 -20.56 -1.80 -23.05
N SER A 650 -19.65 -1.09 -22.39
CA SER A 650 -18.40 -1.63 -21.84
C SER A 650 -18.66 -2.42 -20.56
N PHE A 651 -17.96 -3.54 -20.39
CA PHE A 651 -17.90 -4.38 -19.19
C PHE A 651 -16.43 -4.60 -18.81
N PRO A 652 -15.75 -3.59 -18.21
CA PRO A 652 -14.33 -3.65 -17.85
C PRO A 652 -13.98 -4.79 -16.90
N SER A 653 -12.69 -5.04 -16.68
CA SER A 653 -12.26 -6.05 -15.70
C SER A 653 -12.85 -5.77 -14.30
N THR A 654 -13.38 -6.82 -13.68
CA THR A 654 -13.66 -6.89 -12.23
C THR A 654 -12.59 -7.67 -11.48
N GLY A 655 -11.51 -8.09 -12.16
CA GLY A 655 -10.32 -8.74 -11.59
C GLY A 655 -10.51 -10.22 -11.27
N TRP A 656 -11.68 -10.60 -10.76
CA TRP A 656 -12.02 -11.98 -10.42
C TRP A 656 -13.44 -12.31 -10.86
N TRP A 657 -13.70 -13.57 -11.22
CA TRP A 657 -15.06 -14.02 -11.58
C TRP A 657 -16.02 -14.02 -10.38
N THR A 658 -15.48 -14.08 -9.17
CA THR A 658 -16.20 -13.90 -7.91
C THR A 658 -16.40 -12.43 -7.50
N SER A 659 -15.78 -11.49 -8.22
CA SER A 659 -15.89 -10.06 -7.98
C SER A 659 -16.88 -9.43 -8.96
N TRP A 660 -17.97 -8.90 -8.42
CA TRP A 660 -19.10 -8.40 -9.21
C TRP A 660 -19.20 -6.88 -9.15
N SER A 661 -19.37 -6.25 -10.31
CA SER A 661 -19.54 -4.81 -10.47
C SER A 661 -20.85 -4.50 -11.22
N VAL A 662 -21.15 -3.21 -11.39
CA VAL A 662 -22.32 -2.73 -12.13
C VAL A 662 -21.90 -1.70 -13.18
N VAL A 663 -22.36 -1.90 -14.41
CA VAL A 663 -22.34 -0.93 -15.52
C VAL A 663 -23.77 -0.67 -15.99
N GLY A 664 -24.00 0.25 -16.92
CA GLY A 664 -25.36 0.59 -17.31
C GLY A 664 -25.49 1.72 -18.32
N LEU A 665 -26.72 1.91 -18.78
CA LEU A 665 -27.09 2.98 -19.70
C LEU A 665 -28.50 3.50 -19.42
N ARG A 666 -28.81 4.69 -19.95
CA ARG A 666 -30.18 5.22 -19.96
C ARG A 666 -30.88 4.85 -21.25
N ALA A 667 -32.13 4.43 -21.15
CA ALA A 667 -33.00 4.09 -22.27
C ALA A 667 -34.39 4.70 -22.07
N THR A 668 -35.16 4.84 -23.14
CA THR A 668 -36.59 5.17 -23.06
C THR A 668 -37.38 3.88 -23.11
N LEU A 669 -38.24 3.66 -22.12
CA LEU A 669 -39.18 2.53 -22.10
C LEU A 669 -40.60 3.05 -22.37
N SER A 670 -41.38 2.23 -23.08
CA SER A 670 -42.83 2.39 -23.22
C SER A 670 -43.52 1.90 -21.96
N GLU A 671 -44.76 2.34 -21.72
CA GLU A 671 -45.61 1.72 -20.69
C GLU A 671 -45.84 0.23 -20.98
N GLY A 672 -45.88 -0.61 -19.95
CA GLY A 672 -46.10 -2.04 -20.09
C GLY A 672 -44.82 -2.80 -20.46
N VAL A 673 -44.92 -3.68 -21.45
CA VAL A 673 -43.86 -4.65 -21.78
C VAL A 673 -42.81 -4.04 -22.71
N ASN A 674 -41.55 -4.25 -22.36
CA ASN A 674 -40.37 -3.80 -23.10
C ASN A 674 -39.37 -4.97 -23.23
N THR A 675 -38.59 -5.01 -24.29
CA THR A 675 -37.45 -5.94 -24.42
C THR A 675 -36.13 -5.21 -24.22
N VAL A 676 -35.22 -5.84 -23.48
CA VAL A 676 -33.82 -5.41 -23.34
C VAL A 676 -32.95 -6.61 -23.65
N ARG A 677 -32.07 -6.51 -24.66
CA ARG A 677 -31.17 -7.58 -25.08
C ARG A 677 -29.72 -7.12 -24.99
N ALA A 678 -28.83 -7.93 -24.43
CA ALA A 678 -27.38 -7.77 -24.50
C ALA A 678 -26.80 -8.91 -25.34
N THR A 679 -26.00 -8.59 -26.37
CA THR A 679 -25.49 -9.56 -27.36
C THR A 679 -23.98 -9.43 -27.51
N ALA A 680 -23.27 -10.57 -27.60
CA ALA A 680 -21.84 -10.64 -27.86
C ALA A 680 -21.49 -10.14 -29.28
N THR A 681 -20.38 -9.42 -29.40
CA THR A 681 -19.91 -8.83 -30.66
C THR A 681 -18.38 -8.91 -30.77
N GLY A 682 -17.87 -9.92 -31.45
CA GLY A 682 -16.45 -10.19 -31.68
C GLY A 682 -15.65 -10.71 -30.47
N ALA A 683 -16.27 -10.87 -29.30
CA ALA A 683 -15.66 -11.40 -28.08
C ALA A 683 -16.73 -11.98 -27.13
N SER A 684 -16.36 -13.00 -26.36
CA SER A 684 -17.24 -13.57 -25.31
C SER A 684 -17.56 -12.50 -24.27
N GLY A 685 -18.82 -12.46 -23.85
CA GLY A 685 -19.32 -11.50 -22.87
C GLY A 685 -18.73 -11.68 -21.47
N ALA A 686 -19.04 -10.71 -20.61
CA ALA A 686 -18.89 -10.88 -19.17
C ALA A 686 -19.98 -11.82 -18.62
N ASN A 687 -19.74 -12.42 -17.45
CA ASN A 687 -20.79 -13.15 -16.72
C ASN A 687 -21.82 -12.13 -16.23
N ILE A 688 -23.10 -12.30 -16.53
CA ILE A 688 -24.17 -11.39 -16.09
C ILE A 688 -25.04 -12.06 -15.03
N ASP A 689 -25.19 -11.40 -13.89
CA ASP A 689 -26.07 -11.81 -12.79
C ASP A 689 -27.49 -11.26 -13.01
N TRP A 690 -27.64 -9.95 -13.25
CA TRP A 690 -28.96 -9.37 -13.50
C TRP A 690 -29.00 -8.07 -14.31
N LEU A 691 -30.21 -7.76 -14.78
CA LEU A 691 -30.65 -6.44 -15.23
C LEU A 691 -31.50 -5.74 -14.14
N GLY A 692 -30.98 -4.63 -13.63
CA GLY A 692 -31.64 -3.70 -12.73
C GLY A 692 -32.31 -2.57 -13.51
N VAL A 693 -33.53 -2.21 -13.13
CA VAL A 693 -34.33 -1.18 -13.80
C VAL A 693 -34.82 -0.15 -12.78
N THR A 694 -34.56 1.12 -13.07
CA THR A 694 -34.98 2.26 -12.23
C THR A 694 -35.62 3.34 -13.11
N GLN A 695 -36.80 3.82 -12.74
CA GLN A 695 -37.45 4.95 -13.41
C GLN A 695 -36.69 6.25 -13.15
N GLY A 696 -36.51 7.05 -14.20
CA GLY A 696 -35.72 8.27 -14.17
C GLY A 696 -34.22 8.03 -14.32
N THR A 697 -33.44 9.04 -13.91
CA THR A 697 -31.98 9.04 -14.00
C THR A 697 -31.34 8.74 -12.66
N VAL A 698 -30.53 7.67 -12.63
CA VAL A 698 -29.61 7.36 -11.53
C VAL A 698 -28.18 7.11 -12.07
N PRO A 699 -27.16 6.99 -11.21
CA PRO A 699 -25.83 6.56 -11.62
C PRO A 699 -25.87 5.16 -12.24
N THR A 700 -25.18 4.98 -13.37
CA THR A 700 -25.13 3.73 -14.14
C THR A 700 -24.04 2.77 -13.69
N GLY A 701 -23.38 3.01 -12.56
CA GLY A 701 -22.33 2.15 -12.03
C GLY A 701 -22.11 2.36 -10.54
N LEU A 702 -20.89 2.12 -10.06
CA LEU A 702 -20.51 2.36 -8.67
C LEU A 702 -20.76 3.84 -8.30
N SER A 703 -21.49 4.05 -7.20
CA SER A 703 -21.84 5.37 -6.67
C SER A 703 -22.21 5.25 -5.20
N GLN A 704 -21.53 6.00 -4.34
CA GLN A 704 -21.78 6.05 -2.89
C GLN A 704 -21.57 7.46 -2.36
N ASP A 705 -22.31 7.82 -1.33
CA ASP A 705 -22.05 9.04 -0.57
C ASP A 705 -20.85 8.83 0.36
N VAL A 706 -20.06 9.89 0.52
CA VAL A 706 -18.85 9.93 1.33
C VAL A 706 -18.86 11.17 2.21
N SER A 707 -18.28 11.06 3.41
CA SER A 707 -17.95 12.22 4.22
C SER A 707 -16.68 12.00 5.04
N PHE A 708 -15.95 13.09 5.29
CA PHE A 708 -14.79 13.13 6.20
C PHE A 708 -14.66 14.53 6.80
N SER A 709 -14.14 14.63 8.03
CA SER A 709 -13.85 15.92 8.67
C SER A 709 -12.37 16.29 8.57
N LEU A 710 -12.04 17.58 8.63
CA LEU A 710 -10.65 18.02 8.69
C LEU A 710 -9.91 17.39 9.89
N ALA A 711 -10.57 17.31 11.05
CA ALA A 711 -10.06 16.66 12.24
C ALA A 711 -9.77 15.15 12.05
N SER A 712 -10.62 14.43 11.29
CA SER A 712 -10.36 13.00 10.97
C SER A 712 -9.12 12.78 10.09
N LEU A 713 -8.69 13.82 9.38
CA LEU A 713 -7.43 13.85 8.64
C LEU A 713 -6.28 14.49 9.44
N GLY A 714 -6.47 14.83 10.73
CA GLY A 714 -5.49 15.56 11.52
C GLY A 714 -5.16 16.93 10.94
N VAL A 715 -6.19 17.70 10.57
CA VAL A 715 -6.11 19.11 10.16
C VAL A 715 -6.99 19.92 11.11
N ASP A 716 -6.36 20.69 11.99
CA ASP A 716 -7.07 21.43 13.05
C ASP A 716 -7.59 22.80 12.58
N GLY A 717 -6.89 23.43 11.64
CA GLY A 717 -7.23 24.76 11.11
C GLY A 717 -8.25 24.71 9.95
N PRO A 718 -8.66 25.89 9.44
CA PRO A 718 -9.40 25.98 8.19
C PRO A 718 -8.54 25.50 7.01
N ALA A 719 -9.18 24.95 5.98
CA ALA A 719 -8.53 24.43 4.78
C ALA A 719 -9.34 24.77 3.53
N TYR A 720 -8.66 24.84 2.38
CA TYR A 720 -9.31 24.80 1.08
C TYR A 720 -9.24 23.39 0.53
N VAL A 721 -10.41 22.79 0.27
CA VAL A 721 -10.52 21.45 -0.32
C VAL A 721 -10.69 21.60 -1.81
N TYR A 722 -9.64 21.28 -2.57
CA TYR A 722 -9.60 21.36 -4.02
C TYR A 722 -9.82 19.98 -4.64
N ASP A 723 -10.87 19.85 -5.45
CA ASP A 723 -11.13 18.68 -6.29
C ASP A 723 -10.27 18.77 -7.55
N TYR A 724 -9.31 17.84 -7.65
CA TYR A 724 -8.31 17.85 -8.71
C TYR A 724 -8.93 17.61 -10.09
N TYR A 725 -9.97 16.78 -10.20
CA TYR A 725 -10.60 16.47 -11.47
C TYR A 725 -11.66 17.50 -11.88
N ALA A 726 -12.35 18.12 -10.92
CA ALA A 726 -13.28 19.20 -11.20
C ALA A 726 -12.61 20.58 -11.37
N GLY A 727 -11.31 20.72 -11.06
CA GLY A 727 -10.55 21.97 -11.20
C GLY A 727 -11.05 23.11 -10.31
N THR A 728 -11.78 22.78 -9.23
CA THR A 728 -12.49 23.72 -8.35
C THR A 728 -12.42 23.25 -6.90
N GLY A 729 -12.84 24.08 -5.95
CA GLY A 729 -12.77 23.72 -4.54
C GLY A 729 -13.51 24.70 -3.63
N THR A 730 -13.59 24.35 -2.36
CA THR A 730 -14.40 25.04 -1.35
C THR A 730 -13.59 25.27 -0.07
N PRO A 731 -13.63 26.48 0.52
CA PRO A 731 -13.07 26.70 1.86
C PRO A 731 -13.94 25.99 2.92
N VAL A 732 -13.30 25.19 3.76
CA VAL A 732 -13.88 24.46 4.89
C VAL A 732 -13.31 25.04 6.18
N ALA A 733 -14.19 25.45 7.09
CA ALA A 733 -13.80 26.00 8.39
C ALA A 733 -13.15 24.93 9.30
N SER A 734 -12.39 25.38 10.30
CA SER A 734 -11.90 24.53 11.40
C SER A 734 -13.03 23.67 12.00
N GLY A 735 -12.79 22.38 12.21
CA GLY A 735 -13.79 21.41 12.66
C GLY A 735 -14.85 21.01 11.62
N GLY A 736 -14.84 21.63 10.44
CA GLY A 736 -15.72 21.28 9.32
C GLY A 736 -15.31 20.00 8.60
N GLY A 737 -16.04 19.68 7.53
CA GLY A 737 -15.82 18.50 6.72
C GLY A 737 -16.35 18.63 5.30
N VAL A 738 -16.16 17.56 4.54
CA VAL A 738 -16.58 17.40 3.15
C VAL A 738 -17.67 16.33 3.11
N THR A 739 -18.68 16.56 2.27
CA THR A 739 -19.66 15.55 1.88
C THR A 739 -19.81 15.58 0.37
N ALA A 740 -19.75 14.42 -0.29
CA ALA A 740 -19.85 14.28 -1.73
C ALA A 740 -20.47 12.92 -2.10
N THR A 741 -20.84 12.74 -3.37
CA THR A 741 -21.14 11.43 -3.95
C THR A 741 -19.98 11.06 -4.88
N VAL A 742 -19.31 9.95 -4.61
CA VAL A 742 -18.14 9.47 -5.38
C VAL A 742 -18.53 8.31 -6.30
N THR A 743 -17.74 8.09 -7.36
CA THR A 743 -17.93 7.00 -8.33
C THR A 743 -16.66 6.14 -8.44
N THR A 744 -16.00 6.07 -9.60
CA THR A 744 -14.81 5.22 -9.85
C THR A 744 -13.48 5.84 -9.41
N GLY A 745 -13.50 7.07 -8.89
CA GLY A 745 -12.35 7.75 -8.32
C GLY A 745 -12.60 9.25 -8.18
N THR A 746 -12.26 9.82 -7.03
CA THR A 746 -12.31 11.26 -6.76
C THR A 746 -11.10 11.62 -5.91
N TYR A 747 -10.45 12.75 -6.24
CA TYR A 747 -9.16 13.12 -5.66
C TYR A 747 -9.19 14.56 -5.17
N TRP A 748 -8.92 14.75 -3.87
CA TRP A 748 -8.87 16.06 -3.24
C TRP A 748 -7.50 16.38 -2.66
N VAL A 749 -7.05 17.62 -2.90
CA VAL A 749 -5.96 18.26 -2.17
C VAL A 749 -6.59 19.13 -1.06
N VAL A 750 -6.34 18.77 0.20
CA VAL A 750 -6.73 19.54 1.37
C VAL A 750 -5.54 20.42 1.76
N ALA A 751 -5.60 21.68 1.36
CA ALA A 751 -4.56 22.68 1.62
C ALA A 751 -4.93 23.55 2.82
N PRO A 752 -4.08 23.67 3.87
CA PRO A 752 -4.36 24.56 4.99
C PRO A 752 -4.45 26.02 4.52
N VAL A 753 -5.36 26.79 5.14
CA VAL A 753 -5.43 28.25 5.00
C VAL A 753 -4.66 28.85 6.17
N GLY A 754 -3.48 29.39 5.90
CA GLY A 754 -2.62 29.99 6.93
C GLY A 754 -2.94 31.47 7.23
N PRO A 755 -2.09 32.16 8.00
CA PRO A 755 -2.28 33.56 8.39
C PRO A 755 -2.51 34.54 7.22
N SER A 756 -1.96 34.28 6.03
CA SER A 756 -2.21 35.06 4.82
C SER A 756 -3.67 35.02 4.32
N GLY A 757 -4.46 34.03 4.74
CA GLY A 757 -5.76 33.72 4.16
C GLY A 757 -5.69 33.02 2.80
N ILE A 758 -4.50 32.63 2.34
CA ILE A 758 -4.23 31.90 1.10
C ILE A 758 -4.08 30.41 1.40
N ALA A 759 -4.62 29.56 0.53
CA ALA A 759 -4.28 28.14 0.50
C ALA A 759 -3.48 27.85 -0.78
N PHE A 760 -2.16 27.73 -0.64
CA PHE A 760 -1.25 27.52 -1.76
C PHE A 760 -1.27 26.04 -2.18
N LEU A 761 -1.85 25.73 -3.34
CA LEU A 761 -2.03 24.35 -3.80
C LEU A 761 -0.75 23.77 -4.40
N GLY A 762 0.16 24.59 -4.94
CA GLY A 762 1.50 24.20 -5.39
C GLY A 762 1.62 24.02 -6.91
N ASP A 763 2.44 23.08 -7.39
CA ASP A 763 2.63 22.79 -8.83
C ASP A 763 1.40 22.08 -9.42
N ALA A 764 0.60 22.81 -10.20
CA ALA A 764 -0.64 22.31 -10.81
C ALA A 764 -0.39 21.13 -11.79
N GLY A 765 0.86 20.92 -12.23
CA GLY A 765 1.26 19.81 -13.07
C GLY A 765 1.54 18.51 -12.33
N LYS A 766 1.42 18.44 -11.00
CA LYS A 766 1.69 17.21 -10.21
C LYS A 766 0.46 16.73 -9.45
N PHE A 767 0.39 15.42 -9.23
CA PHE A 767 -0.59 14.85 -8.29
C PHE A 767 -0.26 15.22 -6.84
N VAL A 768 1.02 15.24 -6.45
CA VAL A 768 1.47 15.56 -5.10
C VAL A 768 2.29 16.87 -5.12
N PRO A 769 1.65 18.03 -5.34
CA PRO A 769 2.34 19.29 -5.61
C PRO A 769 3.32 19.76 -4.54
N HIS A 770 3.19 19.30 -3.29
CA HIS A 770 4.03 19.71 -2.17
C HIS A 770 5.18 18.75 -1.83
N GLY A 771 5.32 17.64 -2.58
CA GLY A 771 6.41 16.69 -2.38
C GLY A 771 7.78 17.37 -2.37
N ASP A 772 8.69 16.90 -1.52
CA ASP A 772 9.95 17.59 -1.19
C ASP A 772 10.85 17.86 -2.42
N LYS A 773 10.75 17.01 -3.44
CA LYS A 773 11.43 17.15 -4.75
C LYS A 773 10.91 18.32 -5.61
N ARG A 774 9.76 18.91 -5.26
CA ARG A 774 9.19 20.09 -5.93
C ARG A 774 9.09 21.30 -5.00
N VAL A 775 8.30 21.26 -3.93
CA VAL A 775 8.20 22.37 -2.96
C VAL A 775 9.10 22.02 -1.80
N VAL A 776 10.33 22.54 -1.80
CA VAL A 776 11.38 22.20 -0.83
C VAL A 776 11.05 22.78 0.54
N HIS A 777 10.65 24.05 0.56
CA HIS A 777 10.31 24.82 1.77
C HIS A 777 9.02 25.61 1.54
N LEU A 778 8.19 25.69 2.58
CA LEU A 778 6.98 26.49 2.61
C LEU A 778 6.73 27.08 4.01
N ASN A 779 6.43 28.37 4.06
CA ASN A 779 5.91 29.06 5.25
C ASN A 779 4.66 29.89 4.90
N ASP A 780 3.83 30.18 5.90
CA ASP A 780 2.84 31.26 5.86
C ASP A 780 2.95 32.08 7.14
N ASP A 781 3.47 33.30 7.01
CA ASP A 781 3.66 34.30 8.08
C ASP A 781 2.76 35.54 7.89
N GLY A 782 1.69 35.41 7.10
CA GLY A 782 0.94 36.52 6.51
C GLY A 782 1.27 36.69 5.02
N HIS A 783 2.41 36.17 4.58
CA HIS A 783 2.75 35.90 3.19
C HIS A 783 3.08 34.42 3.01
N VAL A 784 2.65 33.82 1.90
CA VAL A 784 3.09 32.46 1.57
C VAL A 784 4.48 32.52 0.94
N ASN A 785 5.48 32.01 1.64
CA ASN A 785 6.88 32.01 1.21
C ASN A 785 7.29 30.59 0.79
N ALA A 786 7.55 30.38 -0.51
CA ALA A 786 7.82 29.06 -1.08
C ALA A 786 9.16 28.98 -1.82
N THR A 787 9.91 27.90 -1.60
CA THR A 787 11.10 27.55 -2.40
C THR A 787 10.79 26.31 -3.24
N LEU A 788 10.97 26.45 -4.55
CA LEU A 788 10.68 25.43 -5.55
C LEU A 788 11.98 24.89 -6.14
N ALA A 789 12.10 23.56 -6.25
CA ALA A 789 13.16 22.89 -6.97
C ALA A 789 12.69 22.47 -8.36
N PHE A 790 13.60 22.60 -9.32
CA PHE A 790 13.41 22.28 -10.73
C PHE A 790 14.41 21.21 -11.16
N ALA A 791 14.10 20.50 -12.24
CA ALA A 791 15.10 19.76 -13.01
C ALA A 791 16.03 20.76 -13.76
N ALA A 792 17.18 20.27 -14.24
CA ALA A 792 18.01 21.07 -15.15
C ALA A 792 17.23 21.39 -16.43
N ASP A 793 17.36 22.63 -16.90
CA ASP A 793 16.68 23.16 -18.10
C ASP A 793 15.13 22.99 -18.11
N GLU A 794 14.51 22.78 -16.94
CA GLU A 794 13.06 22.71 -16.81
C GLU A 794 12.41 24.06 -17.14
N GLY A 795 11.42 24.02 -18.04
CA GLY A 795 10.62 25.19 -18.41
C GLY A 795 9.76 25.72 -17.26
N PRO A 796 9.03 26.83 -17.48
CA PRO A 796 8.20 27.42 -16.45
C PRO A 796 7.10 26.47 -15.96
N VAL A 797 7.00 26.28 -14.64
CA VAL A 797 5.91 25.51 -14.01
C VAL A 797 4.72 26.42 -13.73
N THR A 798 3.50 25.87 -13.74
CA THR A 798 2.30 26.63 -13.35
C THR A 798 1.96 26.30 -11.90
N LEU A 799 2.03 27.32 -11.05
CA LEU A 799 1.56 27.23 -9.67
C LEU A 799 0.11 27.69 -9.57
N HIS A 800 -0.62 27.12 -8.63
CA HIS A 800 -1.98 27.55 -8.31
C HIS A 800 -2.27 27.57 -6.81
N GLY A 801 -3.39 28.21 -6.44
CA GLY A 801 -3.88 28.27 -5.07
C GLY A 801 -5.23 28.98 -4.98
N TYR A 802 -5.82 28.95 -3.79
CA TYR A 802 -6.99 29.76 -3.43
C TYR A 802 -6.55 31.05 -2.74
N ALA A 803 -7.11 32.18 -3.16
CA ALA A 803 -6.94 33.47 -2.50
C ALA A 803 -8.27 34.27 -2.57
N PRO A 804 -8.80 34.81 -1.44
CA PRO A 804 -10.07 35.56 -1.43
C PRO A 804 -10.12 36.77 -2.38
N ARG A 805 -8.95 37.36 -2.65
CA ARG A 805 -8.69 38.46 -3.58
C ARG A 805 -7.56 38.06 -4.54
N LYS A 806 -7.34 38.85 -5.59
CA LYS A 806 -6.22 38.62 -6.52
C LYS A 806 -4.90 38.88 -5.78
N PRO A 807 -4.05 37.85 -5.57
CA PRO A 807 -2.81 38.04 -4.83
C PRO A 807 -1.74 38.72 -5.69
N THR A 808 -0.73 39.27 -5.02
CA THR A 808 0.53 39.69 -5.67
C THR A 808 1.57 38.59 -5.48
N VAL A 809 2.24 38.18 -6.55
CA VAL A 809 3.33 37.19 -6.51
C VAL A 809 4.62 37.89 -6.90
N THR A 810 5.68 37.68 -6.11
CA THR A 810 7.03 38.17 -6.39
C THR A 810 8.04 37.03 -6.33
N ALA A 811 9.21 37.20 -6.97
CA ALA A 811 10.32 36.27 -6.90
C ALA A 811 11.59 36.98 -6.43
N THR A 812 12.28 36.41 -5.45
CA THR A 812 13.64 36.83 -5.06
C THR A 812 14.71 35.99 -5.75
N ARG A 813 14.32 34.83 -6.30
CA ARG A 813 15.13 33.99 -7.19
C ARG A 813 14.23 33.41 -8.29
N GLY A 814 14.70 33.41 -9.52
CA GLY A 814 13.90 33.02 -10.69
C GLY A 814 13.01 34.17 -11.17
N SER A 815 11.95 33.85 -11.90
CA SER A 815 10.99 34.84 -12.40
C SER A 815 9.56 34.35 -12.27
N VAL A 816 8.62 35.29 -12.11
CA VAL A 816 7.17 35.05 -12.03
C VAL A 816 6.47 35.73 -13.19
N GLY A 817 5.52 35.04 -13.82
CA GLY A 817 4.65 35.57 -14.85
C GLY A 817 3.48 36.37 -14.27
N ALA A 818 2.57 36.80 -15.15
CA ALA A 818 1.36 37.50 -14.71
C ALA A 818 0.44 36.59 -13.90
N VAL A 819 -0.04 37.08 -12.75
CA VAL A 819 -1.02 36.38 -11.92
C VAL A 819 -2.40 36.46 -12.57
N THR A 820 -3.01 35.30 -12.85
CA THR A 820 -4.44 35.20 -13.16
C THR A 820 -5.22 34.94 -11.87
N HIS A 821 -6.45 35.45 -11.76
CA HIS A 821 -7.33 35.17 -10.63
C HIS A 821 -8.78 35.14 -11.10
N ASN A 822 -9.51 34.11 -10.70
CA ASN A 822 -10.93 33.96 -11.02
C ASN A 822 -11.76 34.49 -9.84
N ALA A 823 -12.52 35.56 -10.08
CA ALA A 823 -13.31 36.22 -9.04
C ALA A 823 -14.41 35.34 -8.43
N SER A 824 -14.87 34.31 -9.14
CA SER A 824 -15.92 33.38 -8.71
C SER A 824 -15.37 32.18 -7.94
N THR A 825 -14.39 31.46 -8.50
CA THR A 825 -13.78 30.28 -7.85
C THR A 825 -12.72 30.63 -6.82
N LYS A 826 -12.26 31.89 -6.80
CA LYS A 826 -11.16 32.41 -5.96
C LYS A 826 -9.80 31.74 -6.20
N LEU A 827 -9.68 30.95 -7.26
CA LEU A 827 -8.42 30.35 -7.67
C LEU A 827 -7.54 31.36 -8.40
N PHE A 828 -6.24 31.36 -8.10
CA PHE A 828 -5.22 32.04 -8.87
C PHE A 828 -4.27 31.04 -9.55
N THR A 829 -3.66 31.47 -10.65
CA THR A 829 -2.49 30.78 -11.23
C THR A 829 -1.38 31.77 -11.53
N VAL A 830 -0.13 31.28 -11.48
CA VAL A 830 1.07 32.04 -11.85
C VAL A 830 2.10 31.09 -12.45
N SER A 831 2.73 31.49 -13.55
CA SER A 831 3.86 30.75 -14.12
C SER A 831 5.15 31.15 -13.40
N VAL A 832 6.01 30.19 -13.07
CA VAL A 832 7.26 30.42 -12.35
C VAL A 832 8.42 29.70 -13.04
N THR A 833 9.50 30.43 -13.29
CA THR A 833 10.72 29.93 -13.94
C THR A 833 11.86 29.86 -12.93
N ALA A 834 12.68 28.81 -13.01
CA ALA A 834 13.88 28.67 -12.20
C ALA A 834 14.87 29.84 -12.40
N GLY A 835 15.58 30.19 -11.33
CA GLY A 835 16.80 31.00 -11.38
C GLY A 835 18.04 30.15 -11.10
N ALA A 836 19.11 30.80 -10.68
CA ALA A 836 20.39 30.14 -10.37
C ALA A 836 20.22 28.94 -9.41
N GLY A 837 20.86 27.82 -9.74
CA GLY A 837 20.80 26.57 -8.96
C GLY A 837 19.50 25.77 -9.12
N ASN A 838 18.80 25.92 -10.25
CA ASN A 838 17.55 25.22 -10.57
C ASN A 838 16.47 25.39 -9.49
N GLN A 839 16.37 26.62 -8.96
CA GLN A 839 15.42 26.97 -7.90
C GLN A 839 14.71 28.29 -8.17
N ALA A 840 13.45 28.39 -7.75
CA ALA A 840 12.76 29.66 -7.60
C ALA A 840 12.40 29.88 -6.13
N VAL A 841 12.48 31.13 -5.67
CA VAL A 841 12.04 31.54 -4.33
C VAL A 841 11.03 32.64 -4.51
N ILE A 842 9.79 32.38 -4.09
CA ILE A 842 8.64 33.26 -4.31
C ILE A 842 7.94 33.63 -3.01
N ALA A 843 7.32 34.80 -3.02
CA ALA A 843 6.39 35.24 -1.98
C ALA A 843 5.02 35.56 -2.62
N VAL A 844 3.95 35.09 -1.99
CA VAL A 844 2.56 35.40 -2.38
C VAL A 844 1.92 36.23 -1.27
N ALA A 845 1.52 37.45 -1.61
CA ALA A 845 0.81 38.38 -0.73
C ALA A 845 -0.69 38.46 -1.09
N PRO A 846 -1.59 38.59 -0.10
CA PRO A 846 -3.05 38.60 -0.30
C PRO A 846 -3.63 39.86 -0.97
#